data_AF-A0A844RQE9-F1
#
_entry.id   AF-A0A844RQE9-F1
#
_cell.length_a   1.000
_cell.length_b   1.000
_cell.length_c   1.000
_cell.angle_alpha   90.00
_cell.angle_beta   90.00
_cell.angle_gamma   90.00
#
_symmetry.space_group_name_H-M   'P 1'
#
loop_
_entity.id
_entity.type
_entity.pdbx_description
1 polymer ?
#
loop_
_entity_poly.entity_id
_entity_poly.type
_entity_poly.pdbx_seq_one_letter_code
_entity_poly.pdbx_strand_id
1 'polypeptide(L)'
;MDTEPLQSIDVAIVGAGVAGATTARALARWRLNVVVLEAGNDVACGATRANSGIVHAGYDPLPGTLKARFNAAGSKLFPQWADELGFSYVRNGSLVLAFSDEELASIRRLVARAAENGVEGVRELDAAEVCALEPHASPHVRGGLLAETGAICDPYEVALFSAEQAALHGTAFRFNERVVSVERLAAGSPSSARYLLSTSTGARYAARAVVNAAGVFADELNNAVSAHRLRIAARRGEYCLYDSEYGPLFSHTVFQAPSSAGKGVLVTPTVHGNLLVGPNAVEQASKTDLSTSAEGLRFVLDAAKKTWPDAGARGMIANFAGLRASNADGDDFVIGEPDDAPGFFNIACFDSPGLTSAPAVAEHVAQAVAEQLGAEANGEFQASRERCKPFAERDEAERARAIEADPRWGHIVCRCCEVTEAEIVAALHAPLPVLSLDALKWRTRAMMGRCHGGFCSPEIARIVARETGVAPDVLDKRLPGSPVVAASRPDYAELARKGERSEAQDAERERAHVYDVAVAGGGAAGIAAAQAAAQQGARVLLLDREEKLGGILKQCVHNGFGLHRFGVELTGPEYAQREIDALADAGSVDVLAGASVTSVDPGRPDDGAPLTVHAVDARGAHAIAARAVVLATGSRERGLGALNLAGSRPSGVFSAGSAQNFMNLQGCLPGRRAVILGSGDIGLIMARRLASQGAEVVGVHELMPHPSGLRRNVVQCLDDFGIPLHLSSTVTRLEGEGRLSAVYVSQVDPETIQVIPGTEQRIACDTLLLSVGLVPENEVAKSAGVGLDPVTGGARVDNRLATDVPGVFACGNALHVHDLVDHASQEGERAGAAAAAYARQAASGASAA
;
A
#
# COMPACT_ATOMS: atom_id res chain seq x y z
N MET A 1 -42.23 0.89 4.40
CA MET A 1 -41.29 1.75 3.67
C MET A 1 -41.33 3.09 4.37
N ASP A 2 -40.57 3.22 5.46
CA ASP A 2 -40.42 4.51 6.12
C ASP A 2 -39.48 5.34 5.25
N THR A 3 -40.04 6.28 4.48
CA THR A 3 -39.25 7.26 3.75
C THR A 3 -38.49 8.08 4.78
N GLU A 4 -37.15 8.06 4.74
CA GLU A 4 -36.35 8.91 5.62
C GLU A 4 -36.82 10.36 5.53
N PRO A 5 -36.89 11.08 6.66
CA PRO A 5 -37.37 12.46 6.68
C PRO A 5 -36.46 13.37 5.82
N LEU A 6 -37.06 14.33 5.12
CA LEU A 6 -36.35 15.35 4.36
C LEU A 6 -35.42 16.15 5.28
N GLN A 7 -34.11 16.14 4.99
CA GLN A 7 -33.11 16.83 5.79
C GLN A 7 -32.88 18.25 5.24
N SER A 8 -32.98 19.27 6.09
CA SER A 8 -32.70 20.67 5.73
C SER A 8 -31.25 21.02 6.09
N ILE A 9 -30.50 21.51 5.10
CA ILE A 9 -29.06 21.80 5.22
C ILE A 9 -28.73 23.15 4.58
N ASP A 10 -27.65 23.79 5.04
CA ASP A 10 -27.19 25.01 4.40
C ASP A 10 -26.44 24.69 3.11
N VAL A 11 -25.49 23.76 3.18
CA VAL A 11 -24.64 23.39 2.03
C VAL A 11 -24.57 21.88 1.87
N ALA A 12 -24.91 21.39 0.67
CA ALA A 12 -24.57 20.04 0.23
C ALA A 12 -23.32 20.07 -0.66
N ILE A 13 -22.29 19.31 -0.31
CA ILE A 13 -21.13 19.07 -1.15
C ILE A 13 -21.28 17.68 -1.77
N VAL A 14 -21.23 17.59 -3.10
CA VAL A 14 -21.34 16.31 -3.81
C VAL A 14 -19.94 15.87 -4.26
N GLY A 15 -19.44 14.81 -3.62
CA GLY A 15 -18.11 14.25 -3.81
C GLY A 15 -17.13 14.60 -2.68
N ALA A 16 -16.43 13.58 -2.16
CA ALA A 16 -15.39 13.67 -1.14
C ALA A 16 -13.98 13.41 -1.70
N GLY A 17 -13.77 13.73 -2.98
CA GLY A 17 -12.42 13.91 -3.54
C GLY A 17 -11.72 15.13 -2.93
N VAL A 18 -10.49 15.40 -3.35
CA VAL A 18 -9.71 16.53 -2.81
C VAL A 18 -10.47 17.85 -2.90
N ALA A 19 -11.15 18.13 -4.02
CA ALA A 19 -11.95 19.34 -4.19
C ALA A 19 -13.07 19.48 -3.13
N GLY A 20 -13.83 18.42 -2.89
CA GLY A 20 -14.94 18.44 -1.93
C GLY A 20 -14.45 18.46 -0.49
N ALA A 21 -13.43 17.67 -0.17
CA ALA A 21 -12.86 17.60 1.17
C ALA A 21 -12.18 18.92 1.60
N THR A 22 -11.39 19.54 0.71
CA THR A 22 -10.78 20.84 1.02
C THR A 22 -11.83 21.95 1.10
N THR A 23 -12.90 21.89 0.30
CA THR A 23 -14.02 22.84 0.39
C THR A 23 -14.82 22.67 1.68
N ALA A 24 -15.06 21.43 2.12
CA ALA A 24 -15.68 21.15 3.42
C ALA A 24 -14.87 21.75 4.57
N ARG A 25 -13.54 21.57 4.54
CA ARG A 25 -12.61 22.21 5.49
C ARG A 25 -12.72 23.73 5.46
N ALA A 26 -12.72 24.34 4.28
CA ALA A 26 -12.82 25.79 4.14
C ALA A 26 -14.17 26.33 4.63
N LEU A 27 -15.26 25.60 4.39
CA LEU A 27 -16.60 25.94 4.88
C LEU A 27 -16.75 25.82 6.41
N ALA A 28 -15.97 24.95 7.07
CA ALA A 28 -15.97 24.81 8.53
C ALA A 28 -15.51 26.10 9.27
N ARG A 29 -14.92 27.07 8.56
CA ARG A 29 -14.62 28.42 9.07
C ARG A 29 -15.86 29.30 9.23
N TRP A 30 -17.04 28.81 8.83
CA TRP A 30 -18.31 29.51 8.88
C TRP A 30 -19.35 28.70 9.65
N ARG A 31 -20.31 29.38 10.28
CA ARG A 31 -21.43 28.75 10.98
C ARG A 31 -22.47 28.25 9.99
N LEU A 32 -22.21 27.10 9.38
CA LEU A 32 -23.04 26.46 8.38
C LEU A 32 -23.29 24.99 8.73
N ASN A 33 -24.51 24.52 8.51
CA ASN A 33 -24.83 23.09 8.51
C ASN A 33 -24.45 22.48 7.16
N VAL A 34 -23.33 21.76 7.12
CA VAL A 34 -22.73 21.20 5.91
C VAL A 34 -22.82 19.68 5.92
N VAL A 35 -23.20 19.09 4.78
CA VAL A 35 -23.10 17.66 4.52
C VAL A 35 -22.28 17.39 3.26
N VAL A 36 -21.42 16.37 3.30
CA VAL A 36 -20.70 15.82 2.16
C VAL A 36 -21.32 14.47 1.79
N LEU A 37 -21.75 14.33 0.54
CA LEU A 37 -22.35 13.12 -0.02
C LEU A 37 -21.34 12.46 -0.97
N GLU A 38 -20.86 11.27 -0.63
CA GLU A 38 -19.86 10.51 -1.39
C GLU A 38 -20.41 9.16 -1.83
N ALA A 39 -20.24 8.85 -3.12
CA ALA A 39 -20.72 7.60 -3.71
C ALA A 39 -19.88 6.38 -3.31
N GLY A 40 -18.58 6.58 -3.03
CA GLY A 40 -17.67 5.58 -2.51
C GLY A 40 -17.81 5.34 -1.00
N ASN A 41 -17.13 4.31 -0.51
CA ASN A 41 -17.13 3.90 0.89
C ASN A 41 -16.03 4.58 1.73
N ASP A 42 -15.32 5.56 1.17
CA ASP A 42 -14.26 6.34 1.82
C ASP A 42 -14.06 7.66 1.06
N VAL A 43 -13.26 8.56 1.62
CA VAL A 43 -12.79 9.76 0.92
C VAL A 43 -11.89 9.40 -0.27
N ALA A 44 -11.77 10.33 -1.21
CA ALA A 44 -10.83 10.27 -2.33
C ALA A 44 -11.00 9.05 -3.28
N CYS A 45 -12.16 8.38 -3.26
CA CYS A 45 -12.46 7.18 -4.08
C CYS A 45 -12.43 7.38 -5.62
N GLY A 46 -12.31 8.63 -6.09
CA GLY A 46 -12.11 8.98 -7.51
C GLY A 46 -10.65 9.29 -7.88
N ALA A 47 -10.45 10.34 -8.68
CA ALA A 47 -9.14 10.73 -9.22
C ALA A 47 -8.08 11.08 -8.16
N THR A 48 -8.50 11.49 -6.97
CA THR A 48 -7.59 11.88 -5.89
C THR A 48 -6.69 10.74 -5.40
N ARG A 49 -7.17 9.49 -5.40
CA ARG A 49 -6.35 8.32 -5.03
C ARG A 49 -5.49 7.77 -6.18
N ALA A 50 -5.61 8.33 -7.39
CA ALA A 50 -4.98 7.79 -8.58
C ALA A 50 -4.35 8.89 -9.45
N ASN A 51 -3.36 9.58 -8.88
CA ASN A 51 -2.53 10.58 -9.54
C ASN A 51 -1.08 10.51 -9.04
N SER A 52 -0.21 11.34 -9.61
CA SER A 52 1.23 11.34 -9.30
C SER A 52 1.62 11.99 -7.96
N GLY A 53 0.67 12.56 -7.20
CA GLY A 53 0.96 13.24 -5.93
C GLY A 53 1.77 14.53 -6.08
N ILE A 54 1.73 15.18 -7.25
CA ILE A 54 2.58 16.34 -7.55
C ILE A 54 1.89 17.64 -7.13
N VAL A 55 2.63 18.48 -6.42
CA VAL A 55 2.33 19.89 -6.19
C VAL A 55 3.07 20.68 -7.27
N HIS A 56 2.37 21.00 -8.35
CA HIS A 56 2.97 21.64 -9.52
C HIS A 56 3.43 23.07 -9.22
N ALA A 57 4.61 23.45 -9.69
CA ALA A 57 5.12 24.82 -9.53
C ALA A 57 4.29 25.88 -10.29
N GLY A 58 3.64 25.51 -11.40
CA GLY A 58 2.80 26.41 -12.20
C GLY A 58 3.44 26.95 -13.49
N TYR A 59 4.58 26.40 -13.93
CA TYR A 59 5.24 26.80 -15.18
C TYR A 59 4.51 26.31 -16.45
N ASP A 60 3.61 25.34 -16.34
CA ASP A 60 2.97 24.66 -17.47
C ASP A 60 1.61 25.25 -17.89
N PRO A 61 0.67 25.61 -16.99
CA PRO A 61 -0.63 26.16 -17.38
C PRO A 61 -0.54 27.45 -18.21
N LEU A 62 -1.43 27.59 -19.21
CA LEU A 62 -1.47 28.78 -20.05
C LEU A 62 -1.85 30.04 -19.25
N PRO A 63 -1.11 31.16 -19.39
CA PRO A 63 -1.43 32.41 -18.71
C PRO A 63 -2.86 32.88 -19.01
N GLY A 64 -3.52 33.46 -17.99
CA GLY A 64 -4.90 33.95 -18.08
C GLY A 64 -5.99 32.89 -17.83
N THR A 65 -5.62 31.61 -17.73
CA THR A 65 -6.57 30.52 -17.38
C THR A 65 -6.81 30.41 -15.87
N LEU A 66 -7.93 29.80 -15.48
CA LEU A 66 -8.18 29.43 -14.08
C LEU A 66 -7.14 28.41 -13.59
N LYS A 67 -6.68 27.49 -14.45
CA LYS A 67 -5.55 26.60 -14.15
C LYS A 67 -4.30 27.38 -13.73
N ALA A 68 -3.88 28.40 -14.49
CA ALA A 68 -2.71 29.22 -14.13
C ALA A 68 -2.92 29.96 -12.81
N ARG A 69 -4.07 30.63 -12.65
CA ARG A 69 -4.42 31.38 -11.44
C ARG A 69 -4.39 30.50 -10.19
N PHE A 70 -5.14 29.39 -10.19
CA PHE A 70 -5.30 28.55 -9.01
C PHE A 70 -4.11 27.61 -8.77
N ASN A 71 -3.35 27.23 -9.80
CA ASN A 71 -2.10 26.52 -9.59
C ASN A 71 -1.11 27.40 -8.82
N ALA A 72 -0.87 28.63 -9.28
CA ALA A 72 0.12 29.51 -8.64
C ALA A 72 -0.30 29.86 -7.19
N ALA A 73 -1.58 30.15 -6.97
CA ALA A 73 -2.11 30.41 -5.64
C ALA A 73 -2.06 29.17 -4.74
N GLY A 74 -2.51 28.01 -5.24
CA GLY A 74 -2.56 26.77 -4.48
C GLY A 74 -1.18 26.22 -4.12
N SER A 75 -0.19 26.35 -5.02
CA SER A 75 1.21 26.00 -4.74
C SER A 75 1.79 26.80 -3.58
N LYS A 76 1.45 28.09 -3.47
CA LYS A 76 1.86 28.96 -2.35
C LYS A 76 1.18 28.59 -1.02
N LEU A 77 -0.07 28.14 -1.05
CA LEU A 77 -0.81 27.72 0.14
C LEU A 77 -0.43 26.32 0.64
N PHE A 78 0.08 25.47 -0.25
CA PHE A 78 0.31 24.05 0.05
C PHE A 78 1.22 23.80 1.27
N PRO A 79 2.39 24.48 1.42
CA PRO A 79 3.25 24.30 2.59
C PRO A 79 2.54 24.69 3.89
N GLN A 80 1.81 25.81 3.90
CA GLN A 80 1.04 26.24 5.07
C GLN A 80 -0.01 25.18 5.45
N TRP A 81 -0.74 24.65 4.46
CA TRP A 81 -1.74 23.62 4.72
C TRP A 81 -1.11 22.30 5.17
N ALA A 82 0.10 21.97 4.70
CA ALA A 82 0.85 20.81 5.15
C ALA A 82 1.20 20.94 6.64
N ASP A 83 1.67 22.12 7.06
CA ASP A 83 1.97 22.41 8.47
C ASP A 83 0.69 22.41 9.33
N GLU A 84 -0.40 23.01 8.84
CA GLU A 84 -1.68 23.07 9.54
C GLU A 84 -2.34 21.69 9.71
N LEU A 85 -2.35 20.85 8.67
CA LEU A 85 -3.06 19.57 8.68
C LEU A 85 -2.17 18.37 9.04
N GLY A 86 -0.85 18.51 8.90
CA GLY A 86 0.10 17.44 9.17
C GLY A 86 0.21 16.37 8.08
N PHE A 87 -0.23 16.64 6.84
CA PHE A 87 -0.06 15.70 5.73
C PHE A 87 1.38 15.73 5.19
N SER A 88 1.80 14.61 4.61
CA SER A 88 3.13 14.41 4.07
C SER A 88 3.36 15.31 2.86
N TYR A 89 4.39 16.14 2.93
CA TYR A 89 4.79 17.10 1.89
C TYR A 89 6.31 17.19 1.82
N VAL A 90 6.87 17.07 0.62
CA VAL A 90 8.31 17.21 0.38
C VAL A 90 8.53 18.11 -0.82
N ARG A 91 9.23 19.23 -0.59
CA ARG A 91 9.66 20.14 -1.65
C ARG A 91 10.89 19.60 -2.37
N ASN A 92 10.64 18.68 -3.29
CA ASN A 92 11.68 17.97 -4.04
C ASN A 92 12.02 18.59 -5.40
N GLY A 93 11.34 19.68 -5.80
CA GLY A 93 11.52 20.34 -7.09
C GLY A 93 10.94 19.56 -8.27
N SER A 94 10.78 20.27 -9.39
CA SER A 94 10.37 19.69 -10.68
C SER A 94 11.45 19.93 -11.73
N LEU A 95 11.83 18.86 -12.43
CA LEU A 95 12.87 18.86 -13.44
C LEU A 95 12.26 18.44 -14.79
N VAL A 96 12.27 19.31 -15.80
CA VAL A 96 11.76 19.00 -17.15
C VAL A 96 12.94 18.79 -18.09
N LEU A 97 13.08 17.58 -18.64
CA LEU A 97 14.22 17.18 -19.46
C LEU A 97 13.96 17.36 -20.95
N ALA A 98 14.97 17.87 -21.67
CA ALA A 98 14.99 17.96 -23.12
C ALA A 98 16.07 17.06 -23.72
N PHE A 99 15.72 16.38 -24.81
CA PHE A 99 16.56 15.42 -25.54
C PHE A 99 16.80 15.83 -27.00
N SER A 100 16.20 16.95 -27.43
CA SER A 100 16.35 17.52 -28.78
C SER A 100 16.39 19.06 -28.74
N ASP A 101 16.78 19.70 -29.85
CA ASP A 101 16.74 21.16 -29.97
C ASP A 101 15.31 21.72 -29.92
N GLU A 102 14.34 20.98 -30.44
CA GLU A 102 12.91 21.33 -30.36
C GLU A 102 12.42 21.35 -28.91
N GLU A 103 12.82 20.34 -28.13
CA GLU A 103 12.49 20.24 -26.72
C GLU A 103 13.19 21.33 -25.90
N LEU A 104 14.44 21.67 -26.21
CA LEU A 104 15.13 22.83 -25.60
C LEU A 104 14.40 24.15 -25.91
N ALA A 105 13.87 24.33 -27.13
CA ALA A 105 13.03 25.49 -27.43
C ALA A 105 11.72 25.47 -26.62
N SER A 106 11.16 24.30 -26.33
CA SER A 106 10.00 24.12 -25.44
C SER A 106 10.31 24.54 -24.01
N ILE A 107 11.48 24.15 -23.49
CA ILE A 107 11.98 24.57 -22.18
C ILE A 107 11.99 26.10 -22.04
N ARG A 108 12.57 26.82 -23.01
CA ARG A 108 12.61 28.30 -22.97
C ARG A 108 11.23 28.93 -22.91
N ARG A 109 10.26 28.36 -23.64
CA ARG A 109 8.85 28.81 -23.58
C ARG A 109 8.23 28.57 -22.21
N LEU A 110 8.53 27.45 -21.56
CA LEU A 110 8.05 27.16 -20.20
C LEU A 110 8.67 28.10 -19.17
N VAL A 111 9.95 28.48 -19.30
CA VAL A 111 10.57 29.49 -18.43
C VAL A 111 9.89 30.85 -18.58
N ALA A 112 9.66 31.31 -19.82
CA ALA A 112 8.95 32.56 -20.05
C ALA A 112 7.52 32.53 -19.48
N ARG A 113 6.80 31.41 -19.68
CA ARG A 113 5.46 31.19 -19.14
C ARG A 113 5.44 31.20 -17.61
N ALA A 114 6.44 30.60 -16.97
CA ALA A 114 6.57 30.61 -15.52
C ALA A 114 6.66 32.05 -14.98
N ALA A 115 7.42 32.92 -15.65
CA ALA A 115 7.52 34.33 -15.29
C ALA A 115 6.17 35.06 -15.45
N GLU A 116 5.43 34.82 -16.54
CA GLU A 116 4.09 35.38 -16.75
C GLU A 116 3.08 34.91 -15.69
N ASN A 117 3.19 33.66 -15.24
CA ASN A 117 2.36 33.10 -14.16
C ASN A 117 2.82 33.51 -12.75
N GLY A 118 3.91 34.25 -12.61
CA GLY A 118 4.45 34.67 -11.32
C GLY A 118 5.04 33.53 -10.48
N VAL A 119 5.62 32.52 -11.13
CA VAL A 119 6.29 31.39 -10.50
C VAL A 119 7.76 31.71 -10.28
N GLU A 120 8.19 31.65 -9.02
CA GLU A 120 9.58 31.90 -8.60
C GLU A 120 10.44 30.63 -8.66
N GLY A 121 11.76 30.80 -8.76
CA GLY A 121 12.73 29.70 -8.71
C GLY A 121 12.71 28.79 -9.93
N VAL A 122 12.40 29.34 -11.12
CA VAL A 122 12.42 28.62 -12.40
C VAL A 122 13.61 29.04 -13.24
N ARG A 123 14.46 28.09 -13.65
CA ARG A 123 15.65 28.36 -14.48
C ARG A 123 15.93 27.25 -15.48
N GLU A 124 16.61 27.60 -16.57
CA GLU A 124 17.18 26.64 -17.51
C GLU A 124 18.40 25.94 -16.90
N LEU A 125 18.64 24.71 -17.35
CA LEU A 125 19.79 23.88 -17.02
C LEU A 125 20.48 23.40 -18.30
N ASP A 126 21.80 23.32 -18.27
CA ASP A 126 22.55 22.54 -19.25
C ASP A 126 22.53 21.03 -18.92
N ALA A 127 23.07 20.22 -19.83
CA ALA A 127 23.12 18.77 -19.65
C ALA A 127 23.98 18.32 -18.45
N ALA A 128 25.08 19.03 -18.16
CA ALA A 128 25.98 18.68 -17.08
C ALA A 128 25.33 18.95 -15.71
N GLU A 129 24.59 20.06 -15.59
CA GLU A 129 23.79 20.37 -14.42
C GLU A 129 22.70 19.33 -14.18
N VAL A 130 22.00 18.90 -15.24
CA VAL A 130 20.99 17.82 -15.13
C VAL A 130 21.62 16.53 -14.61
N CYS A 131 22.72 16.08 -15.21
CA CYS A 131 23.40 14.84 -14.80
C CYS A 131 23.96 14.92 -13.36
N ALA A 132 24.34 16.12 -12.90
CA ALA A 132 24.78 16.33 -11.53
C ALA A 132 23.62 16.25 -10.52
N LEU A 133 22.43 16.73 -10.90
CA LEU A 133 21.23 16.66 -10.07
C LEU A 133 20.59 15.27 -10.07
N GLU A 134 20.60 14.58 -11.22
CA GLU A 134 19.96 13.27 -11.41
C GLU A 134 20.91 12.29 -12.14
N PRO A 135 21.82 11.61 -11.42
CA PRO A 135 22.81 10.71 -12.03
C PRO A 135 22.22 9.50 -12.75
N HIS A 136 20.98 9.12 -12.43
CA HIS A 136 20.26 8.01 -13.06
C HIS A 136 19.40 8.46 -14.25
N ALA A 137 19.34 9.77 -14.54
CA ALA A 137 18.71 10.26 -15.76
C ALA A 137 19.50 9.81 -17.01
N SER A 138 18.78 9.69 -18.11
CA SER A 138 19.35 9.24 -19.39
C SER A 138 20.54 10.12 -19.82
N PRO A 139 21.68 9.52 -20.21
CA PRO A 139 22.87 10.26 -20.63
C PRO A 139 22.67 11.00 -21.97
N HIS A 140 21.53 10.80 -22.64
CA HIS A 140 21.16 11.50 -23.87
C HIS A 140 20.49 12.85 -23.62
N VAL A 141 20.35 13.28 -22.37
CA VAL A 141 19.78 14.58 -22.04
C VAL A 141 20.65 15.72 -22.58
N ARG A 142 20.01 16.78 -23.08
CA ARG A 142 20.67 17.96 -23.65
C ARG A 142 20.56 19.22 -22.79
N GLY A 143 19.69 19.20 -21.80
CA GLY A 143 19.41 20.30 -20.88
C GLY A 143 18.01 20.14 -20.30
N GLY A 144 17.55 21.15 -19.56
CA GLY A 144 16.24 21.11 -18.93
C GLY A 144 15.81 22.39 -18.25
N LEU A 145 14.73 22.29 -17.49
CA LEU A 145 14.19 23.34 -16.62
C LEU A 145 14.13 22.79 -15.19
N LEU A 146 14.61 23.56 -14.23
CA LEU A 146 14.38 23.32 -12.81
C LEU A 146 13.36 24.33 -12.29
N ALA A 147 12.33 23.84 -11.60
CA ALA A 147 11.41 24.63 -10.80
C ALA A 147 11.51 24.22 -9.33
N GLU A 148 12.16 25.03 -8.51
CA GLU A 148 12.45 24.74 -7.10
C GLU A 148 11.20 24.72 -6.22
N THR A 149 10.10 25.33 -6.66
CA THR A 149 8.81 25.36 -5.96
C THR A 149 7.97 24.10 -6.19
N GLY A 150 8.39 23.22 -7.10
CA GLY A 150 7.77 21.91 -7.28
C GLY A 150 7.89 21.05 -6.03
N ALA A 151 6.86 20.26 -5.73
CA ALA A 151 6.84 19.39 -4.57
C ALA A 151 6.04 18.11 -4.84
N ILE A 152 6.11 17.17 -3.91
CA ILE A 152 5.28 15.97 -3.85
C ILE A 152 4.55 15.90 -2.52
N CYS A 153 3.37 15.28 -2.51
CA CYS A 153 2.56 15.03 -1.32
C CYS A 153 1.86 13.67 -1.39
N ASP A 154 1.26 13.24 -0.28
CA ASP A 154 0.25 12.17 -0.32
C ASP A 154 -1.14 12.80 -0.60
N PRO A 155 -1.71 12.61 -1.80
CA PRO A 155 -2.99 13.21 -2.15
C PRO A 155 -4.17 12.65 -1.35
N TYR A 156 -4.04 11.43 -0.80
CA TYR A 156 -5.04 10.85 0.08
C TYR A 156 -5.04 11.56 1.43
N GLU A 157 -3.86 11.78 2.03
CA GLU A 157 -3.74 12.51 3.31
C GLU A 157 -4.29 13.94 3.20
N VAL A 158 -4.03 14.65 2.08
CA VAL A 158 -4.58 16.00 1.84
C VAL A 158 -6.11 15.99 1.93
N ALA A 159 -6.77 15.02 1.28
CA ALA A 159 -8.22 14.91 1.31
C ALA A 159 -8.74 14.41 2.67
N LEU A 160 -8.13 13.35 3.22
CA LEU A 160 -8.54 12.75 4.48
C LEU A 160 -8.42 13.75 5.64
N PHE A 161 -7.29 14.43 5.79
CA PHE A 161 -7.07 15.32 6.92
C PHE A 161 -7.92 16.58 6.82
N SER A 162 -8.19 17.06 5.60
CA SER A 162 -9.19 18.11 5.38
C SER A 162 -10.59 17.65 5.78
N ALA A 163 -10.98 16.44 5.41
CA ALA A 163 -12.29 15.88 5.72
C ALA A 163 -12.47 15.60 7.23
N GLU A 164 -11.47 15.01 7.89
CA GLU A 164 -11.48 14.79 9.34
C GLU A 164 -11.54 16.10 10.11
N GLN A 165 -10.78 17.13 9.68
CA GLN A 165 -10.89 18.45 10.29
C GLN A 165 -12.28 19.06 10.09
N ALA A 166 -12.88 18.94 8.91
CA ALA A 166 -14.25 19.40 8.69
C ALA A 166 -15.26 18.65 9.58
N ALA A 167 -15.10 17.34 9.75
CA ALA A 167 -15.95 16.50 10.60
C ALA A 167 -15.84 16.88 12.08
N LEU A 168 -14.63 17.15 12.58
CA LEU A 168 -14.39 17.65 13.95
C LEU A 168 -15.08 18.99 14.21
N HIS A 169 -15.36 19.78 13.17
CA HIS A 169 -16.07 21.05 13.24
C HIS A 169 -17.52 20.96 12.75
N GLY A 170 -18.13 19.77 12.81
CA GLY A 170 -19.58 19.57 12.64
C GLY A 170 -20.05 19.28 11.21
N THR A 171 -19.16 19.14 10.23
CA THR A 171 -19.55 18.69 8.89
C THR A 171 -19.92 17.21 8.90
N ALA A 172 -21.11 16.86 8.40
CA ALA A 172 -21.52 15.46 8.27
C ALA A 172 -20.98 14.83 6.98
N PHE A 173 -20.43 13.61 7.06
CA PHE A 173 -20.02 12.82 5.90
C PHE A 173 -20.93 11.60 5.73
N ARG A 174 -21.44 11.39 4.51
CA ARG A 174 -22.24 10.22 4.13
C ARG A 174 -21.56 9.50 2.98
N PHE A 175 -21.06 8.30 3.26
CA PHE A 175 -20.44 7.40 2.29
C PHE A 175 -21.47 6.40 1.75
N ASN A 176 -21.17 5.79 0.59
CA ASN A 176 -22.10 4.92 -0.16
C ASN A 176 -23.41 5.63 -0.55
N GLU A 177 -23.36 6.95 -0.65
CA GLU A 177 -24.50 7.85 -0.76
C GLU A 177 -24.40 8.62 -2.08
N ARG A 178 -24.63 7.93 -3.20
CA ARG A 178 -24.55 8.54 -4.54
C ARG A 178 -25.73 9.50 -4.73
N VAL A 179 -25.47 10.76 -5.07
CA VAL A 179 -26.52 11.67 -5.56
C VAL A 179 -26.98 11.22 -6.94
N VAL A 180 -28.28 10.91 -7.07
CA VAL A 180 -28.89 10.43 -8.32
C VAL A 180 -29.72 11.50 -9.03
N SER A 181 -30.17 12.52 -8.31
CA SER A 181 -30.80 13.71 -8.90
C SER A 181 -30.51 14.97 -8.10
N VAL A 182 -30.44 16.09 -8.81
CA VAL A 182 -30.45 17.44 -8.26
C VAL A 182 -31.50 18.25 -9.00
N GLU A 183 -32.41 18.85 -8.25
CA GLU A 183 -33.53 19.59 -8.79
C GLU A 183 -33.54 21.00 -8.18
N ARG A 184 -33.76 22.01 -9.03
CA ARG A 184 -33.96 23.38 -8.58
C ARG A 184 -35.39 23.54 -8.04
N LEU A 185 -35.52 24.06 -6.83
CA LEU A 185 -36.80 24.37 -6.23
C LEU A 185 -37.37 25.69 -6.76
N ALA A 186 -38.69 25.79 -6.82
CA ALA A 186 -39.37 26.99 -7.28
C ALA A 186 -39.08 28.20 -6.36
N ALA A 187 -38.88 29.37 -6.97
CA ALA A 187 -38.71 30.62 -6.24
C ALA A 187 -39.96 30.91 -5.39
N GLY A 188 -39.77 31.20 -4.10
CA GLY A 188 -40.87 31.47 -3.16
C GLY A 188 -41.39 30.24 -2.40
N SER A 189 -40.72 29.08 -2.48
CA SER A 189 -40.93 27.99 -1.51
C SER A 189 -40.79 28.53 -0.08
N PRO A 190 -41.65 28.11 0.89
CA PRO A 190 -41.51 28.52 2.29
C PRO A 190 -40.18 28.08 2.94
N SER A 191 -39.43 27.17 2.30
CA SER A 191 -38.05 26.83 2.69
C SER A 191 -37.03 27.79 2.08
N SER A 192 -36.02 28.21 2.84
CA SER A 192 -34.84 28.91 2.30
C SER A 192 -33.99 28.07 1.33
N ALA A 193 -34.30 26.77 1.19
CA ALA A 193 -33.65 25.85 0.27
C ALA A 193 -33.90 26.20 -1.21
N ARG A 194 -32.85 26.06 -2.02
CA ARG A 194 -32.84 26.29 -3.48
C ARG A 194 -32.79 25.00 -4.27
N TYR A 195 -32.24 23.94 -3.68
CA TYR A 195 -32.01 22.66 -4.35
C TYR A 195 -32.55 21.51 -3.51
N LEU A 196 -33.04 20.50 -4.21
CA LEU A 196 -33.37 19.20 -3.64
C LEU A 196 -32.45 18.15 -4.26
N LEU A 197 -31.76 17.41 -3.41
CA LEU A 197 -30.92 16.28 -3.80
C LEU A 197 -31.59 14.98 -3.36
N SER A 198 -31.58 13.99 -4.24
CA SER A 198 -32.01 12.62 -3.92
C SER A 198 -30.82 11.66 -4.09
N THR A 199 -30.70 10.69 -3.19
CA THR A 199 -29.55 9.76 -3.16
C THR A 199 -29.95 8.32 -3.49
N SER A 200 -28.96 7.47 -3.76
CA SER A 200 -29.15 6.05 -4.07
C SER A 200 -29.75 5.23 -2.93
N THR A 201 -29.69 5.71 -1.69
CA THR A 201 -30.31 5.09 -0.51
C THR A 201 -31.75 5.54 -0.30
N GLY A 202 -32.22 6.53 -1.06
CA GLY A 202 -33.54 7.14 -0.94
C GLY A 202 -33.59 8.35 -0.01
N ALA A 203 -32.47 8.73 0.62
CA ALA A 203 -32.41 9.95 1.42
C ALA A 203 -32.57 11.20 0.54
N ARG A 204 -33.11 12.26 1.15
CA ARG A 204 -33.39 13.53 0.47
C ARG A 204 -32.89 14.71 1.28
N TYR A 205 -32.24 15.65 0.60
CA TYR A 205 -31.63 16.83 1.20
C TYR A 205 -32.14 18.10 0.52
N ALA A 206 -32.73 19.01 1.29
CA ALA A 206 -33.11 20.35 0.86
C ALA A 206 -31.99 21.34 1.23
N ALA A 207 -31.24 21.82 0.24
CA ALA A 207 -30.04 22.63 0.42
C ALA A 207 -30.23 24.08 -0.05
N ARG A 208 -29.67 25.03 0.72
CA ARG A 208 -29.62 26.45 0.31
C ARG A 208 -28.55 26.68 -0.76
N ALA A 209 -27.44 25.95 -0.70
CA ALA A 209 -26.39 25.92 -1.71
C ALA A 209 -25.90 24.49 -1.96
N VAL A 210 -25.38 24.24 -3.16
CA VAL A 210 -24.75 22.99 -3.57
C VAL A 210 -23.35 23.27 -4.10
N VAL A 211 -22.34 22.55 -3.61
CA VAL A 211 -21.01 22.51 -4.20
C VAL A 211 -20.87 21.21 -5.00
N ASN A 212 -20.77 21.34 -6.32
CA ASN A 212 -20.56 20.23 -7.22
C ASN A 212 -19.07 19.93 -7.37
N ALA A 213 -18.59 18.94 -6.63
CA ALA A 213 -17.22 18.43 -6.65
C ALA A 213 -17.16 16.97 -7.11
N ALA A 214 -18.11 16.56 -7.98
CA ALA A 214 -18.35 15.16 -8.35
C ALA A 214 -17.34 14.58 -9.37
N GLY A 215 -16.20 15.24 -9.56
CA GLY A 215 -15.13 14.78 -10.45
C GLY A 215 -15.62 14.57 -11.89
N VAL A 216 -15.45 13.35 -12.42
CA VAL A 216 -15.86 13.01 -13.80
C VAL A 216 -17.38 13.07 -14.02
N PHE A 217 -18.19 13.12 -12.97
CA PHE A 217 -19.65 13.23 -13.02
C PHE A 217 -20.17 14.67 -12.80
N ALA A 218 -19.27 15.66 -12.67
CA ALA A 218 -19.67 17.03 -12.38
C ALA A 218 -20.50 17.67 -13.51
N ASP A 219 -20.27 17.27 -14.75
CA ASP A 219 -21.07 17.70 -15.91
C ASP A 219 -22.53 17.25 -15.80
N GLU A 220 -22.79 16.02 -15.36
CA GLU A 220 -24.16 15.48 -15.21
C GLU A 220 -24.98 16.31 -14.21
N LEU A 221 -24.39 16.67 -13.07
CA LEU A 221 -25.06 17.48 -12.06
C LEU A 221 -25.27 18.93 -12.53
N ASN A 222 -24.27 19.53 -13.19
CA ASN A 222 -24.42 20.87 -13.77
C ASN A 222 -25.54 20.92 -14.82
N ASN A 223 -25.56 19.93 -15.72
CA ASN A 223 -26.47 19.89 -16.86
C ASN A 223 -27.93 19.64 -16.46
N ALA A 224 -28.16 19.16 -15.22
CA ALA A 224 -29.49 19.01 -14.64
C ALA A 224 -30.10 20.35 -14.21
N VAL A 225 -29.29 21.38 -13.90
CA VAL A 225 -29.77 22.64 -13.28
C VAL A 225 -29.47 23.90 -14.08
N SER A 226 -28.50 23.87 -15.00
CA SER A 226 -28.08 25.02 -15.82
C SER A 226 -28.34 24.77 -17.30
N ALA A 227 -28.63 25.83 -18.07
CA ALA A 227 -28.66 25.91 -19.52
C ALA A 227 -27.24 25.79 -20.13
N HIS A 228 -26.21 26.26 -19.43
CA HIS A 228 -24.81 26.18 -19.84
C HIS A 228 -24.28 24.76 -19.65
N ARG A 229 -24.37 23.95 -20.70
CA ARG A 229 -23.97 22.54 -20.66
C ARG A 229 -22.46 22.40 -20.57
N LEU A 230 -22.00 21.48 -19.73
CA LEU A 230 -20.62 21.03 -19.62
C LEU A 230 -20.48 19.63 -20.21
N ARG A 231 -19.29 19.33 -20.72
CA ARG A 231 -18.92 17.99 -21.18
C ARG A 231 -17.55 17.62 -20.66
N ILE A 232 -17.47 16.54 -19.90
CA ILE A 232 -16.21 16.01 -19.38
C ILE A 232 -15.73 14.84 -20.25
N ALA A 233 -14.48 14.93 -20.72
CA ALA A 233 -13.75 13.83 -21.33
C ALA A 233 -12.98 13.07 -20.25
N ALA A 234 -13.42 11.86 -19.92
CA ALA A 234 -12.73 11.01 -18.96
C ALA A 234 -11.44 10.46 -19.58
N ARG A 235 -10.28 10.86 -19.06
CA ARG A 235 -8.97 10.41 -19.57
C ARG A 235 -8.28 9.50 -18.57
N ARG A 236 -8.12 8.23 -18.92
CA ARG A 236 -7.41 7.24 -18.09
C ARG A 236 -5.91 7.45 -18.18
N GLY A 237 -5.27 7.55 -17.02
CA GLY A 237 -3.83 7.49 -16.86
C GLY A 237 -3.44 6.28 -16.01
N GLU A 238 -2.55 5.45 -16.53
CA GLU A 238 -2.05 4.22 -15.93
C GLU A 238 -0.64 4.42 -15.38
N TYR A 239 -0.32 3.79 -14.25
CA TYR A 239 0.94 4.01 -13.53
C TYR A 239 1.55 2.69 -13.07
N CYS A 240 2.88 2.67 -13.00
CA CYS A 240 3.69 1.61 -12.40
C CYS A 240 4.39 2.16 -11.15
N LEU A 241 4.29 1.45 -10.03
CA LEU A 241 4.88 1.81 -8.73
C LEU A 241 5.94 0.78 -8.33
N TYR A 242 7.14 1.25 -7.98
CA TYR A 242 8.28 0.45 -7.56
C TYR A 242 8.47 0.45 -6.05
N ASP A 243 9.15 -0.58 -5.55
CA ASP A 243 9.51 -0.68 -4.14
C ASP A 243 10.34 0.52 -3.64
N SER A 244 10.37 0.72 -2.32
CA SER A 244 11.10 1.83 -1.71
C SER A 244 12.61 1.81 -1.96
N GLU A 245 13.17 0.64 -2.32
CA GLU A 245 14.57 0.53 -2.75
C GLU A 245 14.89 1.32 -4.03
N TYR A 246 13.88 1.64 -4.84
CA TYR A 246 14.04 2.39 -6.09
C TYR A 246 13.83 3.89 -5.93
N GLY A 247 13.22 4.35 -4.82
CA GLY A 247 12.97 5.78 -4.58
C GLY A 247 14.24 6.63 -4.63
N PRO A 248 15.34 6.24 -3.95
CA PRO A 248 16.60 7.00 -3.95
C PRO A 248 17.28 7.18 -5.32
N LEU A 249 16.79 6.52 -6.38
CA LEU A 249 17.34 6.70 -7.73
C LEU A 249 17.04 8.09 -8.31
N PHE A 250 15.97 8.75 -7.86
CA PHE A 250 15.60 10.09 -8.30
C PHE A 250 15.28 10.98 -7.12
N SER A 251 15.84 12.19 -7.09
CA SER A 251 15.58 13.17 -6.02
C SER A 251 14.44 14.11 -6.39
N HIS A 252 14.29 14.47 -7.66
CA HIS A 252 13.29 15.41 -8.17
C HIS A 252 12.12 14.69 -8.86
N THR A 253 11.03 15.44 -9.05
CA THR A 253 9.96 15.02 -9.97
C THR A 253 10.41 15.28 -11.41
N VAL A 254 10.70 14.23 -12.18
CA VAL A 254 11.31 14.35 -13.51
C VAL A 254 10.28 14.15 -14.63
N PHE A 255 10.08 15.20 -15.44
CA PHE A 255 9.20 15.23 -16.60
C PHE A 255 9.99 15.19 -17.90
N GLN A 256 9.34 14.71 -18.96
CA GLN A 256 9.81 14.92 -20.32
C GLN A 256 9.22 16.22 -20.87
N ALA A 257 10.02 17.01 -21.58
CA ALA A 257 9.56 18.22 -22.24
C ALA A 257 8.36 17.93 -23.16
N PRO A 258 7.32 18.79 -23.18
CA PRO A 258 6.18 18.60 -24.07
C PRO A 258 6.63 18.58 -25.54
N SER A 259 6.14 17.61 -26.29
CA SER A 259 6.35 17.49 -27.74
C SER A 259 5.02 17.55 -28.49
N SER A 260 5.06 17.45 -29.82
CA SER A 260 3.87 17.29 -30.66
C SER A 260 3.01 16.08 -30.30
N ALA A 261 3.59 15.08 -29.60
CA ALA A 261 2.87 13.90 -29.09
C ALA A 261 2.25 14.09 -27.69
N GLY A 262 2.33 15.29 -27.10
CA GLY A 262 1.74 15.64 -25.80
C GLY A 262 2.75 15.68 -24.64
N LYS A 263 2.23 15.66 -23.41
CA LYS A 263 3.03 15.62 -22.17
C LYS A 263 3.54 14.18 -21.96
N GLY A 264 4.86 14.01 -21.88
CA GLY A 264 5.48 12.69 -21.77
C GLY A 264 5.30 12.03 -20.39
N VAL A 265 5.75 10.78 -20.28
CA VAL A 265 5.75 10.03 -19.01
C VAL A 265 6.78 10.63 -18.05
N LEU A 266 6.38 10.79 -16.78
CA LEU A 266 7.27 11.25 -15.71
C LEU A 266 7.80 10.08 -14.88
N VAL A 267 8.90 10.36 -14.18
CA VAL A 267 9.49 9.52 -13.14
C VAL A 267 9.58 10.36 -11.88
N THR A 268 9.03 9.91 -10.76
CA THR A 268 9.01 10.69 -9.53
C THR A 268 9.17 9.80 -8.30
N PRO A 269 9.96 10.20 -7.29
CA PRO A 269 9.84 9.61 -5.96
C PRO A 269 8.47 9.96 -5.37
N THR A 270 8.01 9.15 -4.41
CA THR A 270 6.85 9.45 -3.56
C THR A 270 7.32 9.92 -2.18
N VAL A 271 6.46 10.61 -1.44
CA VAL A 271 6.75 11.00 -0.03
C VAL A 271 7.01 9.79 0.88
N HIS A 272 6.59 8.60 0.45
CA HIS A 272 6.76 7.33 1.17
C HIS A 272 8.02 6.57 0.75
N GLY A 273 8.84 7.14 -0.15
CA GLY A 273 10.11 6.58 -0.58
C GLY A 273 10.02 5.60 -1.76
N ASN A 274 8.85 5.40 -2.37
CA ASN A 274 8.71 4.60 -3.60
C ASN A 274 9.15 5.40 -4.83
N LEU A 275 9.31 4.72 -5.97
CA LEU A 275 9.43 5.36 -7.28
C LEU A 275 8.15 5.11 -8.11
N LEU A 276 7.58 6.16 -8.69
CA LEU A 276 6.39 6.11 -9.53
C LEU A 276 6.72 6.49 -10.97
N VAL A 277 6.21 5.71 -11.92
CA VAL A 277 6.37 5.95 -13.36
C VAL A 277 4.99 6.00 -14.01
N GLY A 278 4.77 7.02 -14.83
CA GLY A 278 3.50 7.22 -15.55
C GLY A 278 2.94 8.63 -15.39
N PRO A 279 1.87 8.97 -16.10
CA PRO A 279 1.03 8.02 -16.82
C PRO A 279 1.02 8.18 -18.33
N ASN A 280 0.34 7.24 -18.99
CA ASN A 280 -0.25 7.49 -20.31
C ASN A 280 -1.49 8.41 -20.19
N ALA A 281 -2.15 8.67 -21.32
CA ALA A 281 -3.41 9.43 -21.36
C ALA A 281 -4.30 8.90 -22.48
N VAL A 282 -5.31 8.10 -22.13
CA VAL A 282 -6.24 7.48 -23.08
C VAL A 282 -7.67 7.86 -22.72
N GLU A 283 -8.37 8.52 -23.64
CA GLU A 283 -9.79 8.86 -23.47
C GLU A 283 -10.65 7.60 -23.35
N GLN A 284 -11.61 7.63 -22.42
CA GLN A 284 -12.49 6.51 -22.12
C GLN A 284 -13.95 6.90 -22.35
N ALA A 285 -14.74 5.95 -22.86
CA ALA A 285 -16.19 6.08 -22.92
C ALA A 285 -16.84 5.95 -21.53
N SER A 286 -16.26 5.12 -20.65
CA SER A 286 -16.75 4.92 -19.28
C SER A 286 -16.12 5.91 -18.31
N LYS A 287 -16.96 6.49 -17.43
CA LYS A 287 -16.53 7.32 -16.29
C LYS A 287 -16.18 6.51 -15.03
N THR A 288 -16.30 5.18 -15.06
CA THR A 288 -16.04 4.30 -13.90
C THR A 288 -14.96 3.26 -14.14
N ASP A 289 -14.50 3.06 -15.39
CA ASP A 289 -13.51 2.04 -15.70
C ASP A 289 -12.09 2.46 -15.28
N LEU A 290 -11.65 1.91 -14.15
CA LEU A 290 -10.30 2.08 -13.59
C LEU A 290 -9.38 0.87 -13.88
N SER A 291 -9.76 -0.01 -14.80
CA SER A 291 -8.92 -1.14 -15.17
C SER A 291 -7.66 -0.69 -15.90
N THR A 292 -6.53 -1.35 -15.63
CA THR A 292 -5.31 -1.19 -16.43
C THR A 292 -5.32 -2.13 -17.63
N SER A 293 -4.49 -1.84 -18.61
CA SER A 293 -4.32 -2.57 -19.86
C SER A 293 -2.86 -2.98 -20.01
N ALA A 294 -2.61 -4.17 -20.57
CA ALA A 294 -1.23 -4.61 -20.82
C ALA A 294 -0.50 -3.65 -21.77
N GLU A 295 -1.19 -3.14 -22.79
CA GLU A 295 -0.65 -2.15 -23.72
C GLU A 295 -0.31 -0.82 -23.04
N GLY A 296 -1.20 -0.29 -22.21
CA GLY A 296 -0.98 0.96 -21.49
C GLY A 296 0.18 0.88 -20.50
N LEU A 297 0.28 -0.22 -19.75
CA LEU A 297 1.41 -0.47 -18.83
C LEU A 297 2.73 -0.60 -19.59
N ARG A 298 2.74 -1.29 -20.75
CA ARG A 298 3.93 -1.39 -21.61
C ARG A 298 4.33 -0.03 -22.15
N PHE A 299 3.38 0.76 -22.65
CA PHE A 299 3.63 2.11 -23.13
C PHE A 299 4.27 2.98 -22.04
N VAL A 300 3.76 2.92 -20.81
CA VAL A 300 4.31 3.68 -19.68
C VAL A 300 5.78 3.34 -19.45
N LEU A 301 6.12 2.06 -19.40
CA LEU A 301 7.50 1.61 -19.20
C LEU A 301 8.40 1.99 -20.39
N ASP A 302 7.95 1.80 -21.62
CA ASP A 302 8.75 2.11 -22.82
C ASP A 302 8.98 3.61 -22.99
N ALA A 303 7.97 4.44 -22.72
CA ALA A 303 8.11 5.89 -22.73
C ALA A 303 9.02 6.39 -21.60
N ALA A 304 9.02 5.75 -20.44
CA ALA A 304 9.88 6.10 -19.32
C ALA A 304 11.37 5.88 -19.61
N LYS A 305 11.73 4.95 -20.50
CA LYS A 305 13.14 4.69 -20.89
C LYS A 305 13.87 5.90 -21.47
N LYS A 306 13.12 6.87 -22.01
CA LYS A 306 13.69 8.15 -22.45
C LYS A 306 14.27 8.93 -21.27
N THR A 307 13.63 8.87 -20.10
CA THR A 307 14.08 9.51 -18.85
C THR A 307 15.03 8.61 -18.06
N TRP A 308 14.66 7.34 -17.86
CA TRP A 308 15.37 6.37 -17.04
C TRP A 308 15.59 5.07 -17.84
N PRO A 309 16.80 4.86 -18.41
CA PRO A 309 17.06 3.73 -19.31
C PRO A 309 16.77 2.35 -18.73
N ASP A 310 16.88 2.18 -17.41
CA ASP A 310 16.65 0.89 -16.72
C ASP A 310 15.16 0.65 -16.36
N ALA A 311 14.25 1.53 -16.78
CA ALA A 311 12.82 1.37 -16.54
C ALA A 311 12.30 0.02 -17.10
N GLY A 312 11.79 -0.83 -16.20
CA GLY A 312 11.30 -2.17 -16.52
C GLY A 312 10.46 -2.77 -15.39
N ALA A 313 10.00 -4.02 -15.53
CA ALA A 313 9.10 -4.63 -14.55
C ALA A 313 9.78 -5.03 -13.21
N ARG A 314 11.12 -5.11 -13.17
CA ARG A 314 11.87 -5.50 -11.97
C ARG A 314 11.69 -4.46 -10.87
N GLY A 315 11.36 -4.92 -9.67
CA GLY A 315 11.17 -4.05 -8.50
C GLY A 315 9.80 -3.38 -8.43
N MET A 316 8.94 -3.60 -9.43
CA MET A 316 7.59 -3.07 -9.42
C MET A 316 6.71 -3.85 -8.43
N ILE A 317 5.99 -3.11 -7.59
CA ILE A 317 5.15 -3.65 -6.53
C ILE A 317 3.67 -3.37 -6.80
N ALA A 318 3.29 -2.38 -7.62
CA ALA A 318 1.89 -2.17 -7.97
C ALA A 318 1.73 -1.49 -9.33
N ASN A 319 0.54 -1.63 -9.91
CA ASN A 319 0.08 -0.76 -10.98
C ASN A 319 -1.40 -0.41 -10.76
N PHE A 320 -1.80 0.78 -11.21
CA PHE A 320 -3.15 1.32 -11.03
C PHE A 320 -3.48 2.34 -12.14
N ALA A 321 -4.74 2.72 -12.24
CA ALA A 321 -5.20 3.77 -13.13
C ALA A 321 -6.11 4.78 -12.42
N GLY A 322 -6.14 6.00 -12.93
CA GLY A 322 -7.07 7.06 -12.53
C GLY A 322 -7.72 7.71 -13.75
N LEU A 323 -8.94 8.25 -13.57
CA LEU A 323 -9.65 8.99 -14.61
C LEU A 323 -9.58 10.49 -14.31
N ARG A 324 -8.99 11.25 -15.22
CA ARG A 324 -8.98 12.71 -15.18
C ARG A 324 -10.28 13.25 -15.74
N ALA A 325 -10.87 14.23 -15.05
CA ALA A 325 -12.05 14.95 -15.50
C ALA A 325 -11.63 16.13 -16.38
N SER A 326 -11.17 15.87 -17.61
CA SER A 326 -10.74 16.94 -18.51
C SER A 326 -11.94 17.63 -19.16
N ASN A 327 -11.83 18.95 -19.37
CA ASN A 327 -12.81 19.69 -20.16
C ASN A 327 -12.76 19.19 -21.62
N ALA A 328 -13.90 18.81 -22.18
CA ALA A 328 -13.96 18.30 -23.54
C ALA A 328 -14.01 19.41 -24.60
N ASP A 329 -14.32 20.64 -24.19
CA ASP A 329 -14.53 21.81 -25.07
C ASP A 329 -13.42 22.88 -24.89
N GLY A 330 -12.42 22.61 -24.04
CA GLY A 330 -11.30 23.51 -23.77
C GLY A 330 -10.24 22.87 -22.86
N ASP A 331 -9.24 23.63 -22.41
CA ASP A 331 -8.21 23.17 -21.46
C ASP A 331 -8.15 24.06 -20.20
N ASP A 332 -9.31 24.29 -19.58
CA ASP A 332 -9.40 25.06 -18.34
C ASP A 332 -10.46 24.49 -17.38
N PHE A 333 -10.33 24.87 -16.10
CA PHE A 333 -11.28 24.53 -15.05
C PHE A 333 -12.62 25.26 -15.23
N VAL A 334 -13.67 24.74 -14.57
CA VAL A 334 -14.95 25.44 -14.42
C VAL A 334 -15.22 25.60 -12.93
N ILE A 335 -14.98 26.81 -12.42
CA ILE A 335 -15.07 27.15 -11.00
C ILE A 335 -16.10 28.26 -10.79
N GLY A 336 -17.02 28.07 -9.83
CA GLY A 336 -18.01 29.06 -9.44
C GLY A 336 -19.42 28.75 -9.90
N GLU A 337 -20.29 29.76 -9.84
CA GLU A 337 -21.72 29.66 -10.12
C GLU A 337 -22.01 29.90 -11.61
N PRO A 338 -22.83 29.08 -12.28
CA PRO A 338 -23.37 29.44 -13.58
C PRO A 338 -24.46 30.51 -13.40
N ASP A 339 -24.47 31.53 -14.26
CA ASP A 339 -25.35 32.71 -14.14
C ASP A 339 -26.85 32.38 -13.98
N ASP A 340 -27.28 31.23 -14.48
CA ASP A 340 -28.67 30.80 -14.50
C ASP A 340 -29.05 29.78 -13.42
N ALA A 341 -28.10 29.28 -12.62
CA ALA A 341 -28.36 28.36 -11.51
C ALA A 341 -27.79 28.89 -10.17
N PRO A 342 -28.41 29.93 -9.59
CA PRO A 342 -27.91 30.55 -8.37
C PRO A 342 -28.01 29.65 -7.13
N GLY A 343 -26.90 29.49 -6.42
CA GLY A 343 -26.65 28.64 -5.28
C GLY A 343 -25.95 27.33 -5.66
N PHE A 344 -25.59 27.12 -6.95
CA PHE A 344 -24.92 25.92 -7.42
C PHE A 344 -23.47 26.23 -7.86
N PHE A 345 -22.50 25.83 -7.07
CA PHE A 345 -21.08 26.13 -7.29
C PHE A 345 -20.36 24.94 -7.89
N ASN A 346 -19.88 25.08 -9.12
CA ASN A 346 -19.07 24.07 -9.79
C ASN A 346 -17.62 24.11 -9.30
N ILE A 347 -17.05 22.93 -9.05
CA ILE A 347 -15.62 22.62 -9.12
C ILE A 347 -15.49 21.48 -10.15
N ALA A 348 -15.68 21.83 -11.42
CA ALA A 348 -15.80 20.88 -12.53
C ALA A 348 -14.60 21.00 -13.49
N CYS A 349 -14.45 19.99 -14.34
CA CYS A 349 -13.29 19.84 -15.23
C CYS A 349 -11.94 19.92 -14.49
N PHE A 350 -11.92 19.45 -13.23
CA PHE A 350 -10.83 19.65 -12.28
C PHE A 350 -9.73 18.60 -12.43
N ASP A 351 -9.14 18.54 -13.62
CA ASP A 351 -7.96 17.71 -13.94
C ASP A 351 -6.65 18.38 -13.52
N SER A 352 -5.50 17.90 -13.99
CA SER A 352 -4.19 18.47 -13.62
C SER A 352 -4.09 19.95 -14.02
N PRO A 353 -3.71 20.89 -13.12
CA PRO A 353 -3.11 20.71 -11.78
C PRO A 353 -4.11 20.85 -10.59
N GLY A 354 -5.21 20.10 -10.62
CA GLY A 354 -6.33 20.22 -9.68
C GLY A 354 -5.95 19.92 -8.22
N LEU A 355 -5.12 18.91 -7.97
CA LEU A 355 -4.58 18.63 -6.63
C LEU A 355 -3.90 19.86 -6.04
N THR A 356 -2.96 20.46 -6.78
CA THR A 356 -2.24 21.67 -6.38
C THR A 356 -3.17 22.86 -6.18
N SER A 357 -4.21 22.96 -7.02
CA SER A 357 -5.16 24.07 -7.03
C SER A 357 -6.23 23.97 -5.93
N ALA A 358 -6.40 22.79 -5.32
CA ALA A 358 -7.51 22.49 -4.42
C ALA A 358 -7.59 23.39 -3.16
N PRO A 359 -6.48 23.78 -2.50
CA PRO A 359 -6.54 24.73 -1.39
C PRO A 359 -7.12 26.10 -1.79
N ALA A 360 -6.60 26.68 -2.88
CA ALA A 360 -7.00 28.02 -3.33
C ALA A 360 -8.43 28.03 -3.88
N VAL A 361 -8.84 26.97 -4.59
CA VAL A 361 -10.23 26.83 -5.07
C VAL A 361 -11.20 26.66 -3.91
N ALA A 362 -10.84 25.86 -2.90
CA ALA A 362 -11.68 25.66 -1.73
C ALA A 362 -11.93 26.96 -0.95
N GLU A 363 -10.89 27.76 -0.69
CA GLU A 363 -11.05 29.07 -0.03
C GLU A 363 -11.93 30.01 -0.85
N HIS A 364 -11.73 30.05 -2.18
CA HIS A 364 -12.53 30.87 -3.07
C HIS A 364 -14.01 30.48 -3.09
N VAL A 365 -14.32 29.19 -3.23
CA VAL A 365 -15.71 28.70 -3.27
C VAL A 365 -16.38 28.82 -1.90
N ALA A 366 -15.67 28.50 -0.81
CA ALA A 366 -16.23 28.63 0.54
C ALA A 366 -16.57 30.09 0.88
N GLN A 367 -15.70 31.04 0.50
CA GLN A 367 -15.96 32.46 0.68
C GLN A 367 -17.21 32.90 -0.10
N ALA A 368 -17.34 32.51 -1.38
CA ALA A 368 -18.49 32.87 -2.19
C ALA A 368 -19.81 32.29 -1.63
N VAL A 369 -19.79 31.04 -1.16
CA VAL A 369 -20.94 30.41 -0.49
C VAL A 369 -21.29 31.15 0.80
N ALA A 370 -20.31 31.45 1.65
CA ALA A 370 -20.52 32.15 2.91
C ALA A 370 -21.12 33.54 2.71
N GLU A 371 -20.61 34.31 1.74
CA GLU A 371 -21.14 35.62 1.36
C GLU A 371 -22.58 35.53 0.86
N GLN A 372 -22.89 34.58 -0.03
CA GLN A 372 -24.22 34.40 -0.58
C GLN A 372 -25.25 33.97 0.48
N LEU A 373 -24.83 33.21 1.49
CA LEU A 373 -25.67 32.73 2.57
C LEU A 373 -25.72 33.67 3.78
N GLY A 374 -24.90 34.73 3.81
CA GLY A 374 -24.76 35.63 4.95
C GLY A 374 -24.22 34.93 6.19
N ALA A 375 -23.27 34.00 6.02
CA ALA A 375 -22.77 33.17 7.10
C ALA A 375 -21.81 33.93 8.02
N GLU A 376 -21.94 33.73 9.32
CA GLU A 376 -21.00 34.26 10.32
C GLU A 376 -19.74 33.39 10.40
N ALA A 377 -18.61 34.00 10.74
CA ALA A 377 -17.37 33.26 11.00
C ALA A 377 -17.54 32.31 12.21
N ASN A 378 -16.97 31.13 12.11
CA ASN A 378 -16.89 30.15 13.19
C ASN A 378 -15.65 30.42 14.06
N GLY A 379 -15.83 31.06 15.20
CA GLY A 379 -14.75 31.34 16.16
C GLY A 379 -14.14 30.09 16.83
N GLU A 380 -14.75 28.91 16.67
CA GLU A 380 -14.26 27.65 17.23
C GLU A 380 -13.39 26.87 16.24
N PHE A 381 -13.24 27.34 14.99
CA PHE A 381 -12.43 26.66 13.98
C PHE A 381 -10.95 26.63 14.37
N GLN A 382 -10.40 25.43 14.45
CA GLN A 382 -8.98 25.18 14.67
C GLN A 382 -8.32 24.81 13.34
N ALA A 383 -7.46 25.70 12.84
CA ALA A 383 -6.74 25.48 11.58
C ALA A 383 -5.70 24.36 11.71
N SER A 384 -5.04 24.27 12.86
CA SER A 384 -4.01 23.26 13.15
C SER A 384 -4.60 21.98 13.70
N ARG A 385 -4.08 20.84 13.27
CA ARG A 385 -4.35 19.50 13.81
C ARG A 385 -3.04 18.87 14.29
N GLU A 386 -3.08 18.12 15.38
CA GLU A 386 -1.94 17.31 15.81
C GLU A 386 -1.71 16.12 14.85
N ARG A 387 -0.51 16.04 14.27
CA ARG A 387 -0.06 14.89 13.47
C ARG A 387 0.40 13.78 14.41
N CYS A 388 -0.26 12.63 14.36
CA CYS A 388 0.30 11.42 14.97
C CYS A 388 1.47 10.93 14.12
N LYS A 389 2.70 11.11 14.60
CA LYS A 389 3.92 10.66 13.90
C LYS A 389 3.88 9.13 13.75
N PRO A 390 3.95 8.56 12.53
CA PRO A 390 3.94 7.11 12.32
C PRO A 390 5.06 6.38 13.06
N PHE A 391 4.85 5.13 13.45
CA PHE A 391 5.86 4.35 14.19
C PHE A 391 7.17 4.20 13.41
N ALA A 392 7.08 4.00 12.10
CA ALA A 392 8.22 3.91 11.18
C ALA A 392 9.12 5.16 11.20
N GLU A 393 8.56 6.34 11.51
CA GLU A 393 9.29 7.61 11.54
C GLU A 393 9.91 7.92 12.92
N ARG A 394 9.55 7.14 13.96
CA ARG A 394 9.99 7.39 15.33
C ARG A 394 11.39 6.85 15.58
N ASP A 395 12.19 7.62 16.31
CA ASP A 395 13.44 7.13 16.89
C ASP A 395 13.18 6.13 18.04
N GLU A 396 14.22 5.45 18.52
CA GLU A 396 14.10 4.43 19.57
C GLU A 396 13.48 4.97 20.87
N ALA A 397 13.82 6.20 21.25
CA ALA A 397 13.32 6.81 22.49
C ALA A 397 11.84 7.21 22.35
N GLU A 398 11.44 7.72 21.18
CA GLU A 398 10.06 7.99 20.82
C GLU A 398 9.23 6.69 20.76
N ARG A 399 9.77 5.62 20.18
CA ARG A 399 9.14 4.29 20.17
C ARG A 399 8.92 3.78 21.59
N ALA A 400 9.95 3.82 22.44
CA ALA A 400 9.86 3.40 23.83
C ALA A 400 8.77 4.15 24.60
N ARG A 401 8.73 5.50 24.49
CA ARG A 401 7.68 6.32 25.13
C ARG A 401 6.28 6.01 24.62
N ALA A 402 6.13 5.75 23.33
CA ALA A 402 4.84 5.39 22.75
C ALA A 402 4.34 4.03 23.29
N ILE A 403 5.22 3.03 23.37
CA ILE A 403 4.89 1.70 23.90
C ILE A 403 4.55 1.77 25.39
N GLU A 404 5.27 2.58 26.16
CA GLU A 404 4.97 2.81 27.59
C GLU A 404 3.58 3.44 27.78
N ALA A 405 3.19 4.36 26.90
CA ALA A 405 1.87 4.99 26.95
C ALA A 405 0.74 4.06 26.48
N ASP A 406 1.00 3.24 25.46
CA ASP A 406 0.05 2.26 24.92
C ASP A 406 0.81 1.03 24.37
N PRO A 407 0.72 -0.14 25.04
CA PRO A 407 1.40 -1.38 24.65
C PRO A 407 1.15 -1.81 23.20
N ARG A 408 0.04 -1.39 22.57
CA ARG A 408 -0.28 -1.72 21.18
C ARG A 408 0.72 -1.12 20.18
N TRP A 409 1.48 -0.09 20.56
CA TRP A 409 2.60 0.40 19.75
C TRP A 409 3.75 -0.61 19.64
N GLY A 410 3.84 -1.55 20.57
CA GLY A 410 4.86 -2.60 20.57
C GLY A 410 4.55 -3.73 19.60
N HIS A 411 3.29 -3.85 19.18
CA HIS A 411 2.84 -4.91 18.30
C HIS A 411 2.87 -4.46 16.84
N ILE A 412 3.94 -4.78 16.11
CA ILE A 412 4.06 -4.51 14.67
C ILE A 412 3.22 -5.52 13.89
N VAL A 413 2.12 -5.05 13.29
CA VAL A 413 1.22 -5.86 12.46
C VAL A 413 1.74 -5.90 11.01
N CYS A 414 2.01 -4.74 10.40
CA CYS A 414 2.56 -4.68 9.05
C CYS A 414 4.06 -4.45 9.06
N ARG A 415 4.84 -5.53 8.87
CA ARG A 415 6.30 -5.42 8.91
C ARG A 415 6.90 -4.57 7.79
N CYS A 416 6.39 -4.67 6.56
CA CYS A 416 6.95 -3.95 5.41
C CYS A 416 6.91 -2.43 5.58
N CYS A 417 5.93 -1.92 6.34
CA CYS A 417 5.68 -0.50 6.51
C CYS A 417 5.84 -0.06 7.97
N GLU A 418 6.28 -0.98 8.84
CA GLU A 418 6.38 -0.82 10.30
C GLU A 418 5.12 -0.24 10.96
N VAL A 419 3.95 -0.73 10.56
CA VAL A 419 2.66 -0.27 11.11
C VAL A 419 2.26 -1.13 12.30
N THR A 420 1.93 -0.47 13.39
CA THR A 420 1.57 -1.06 14.68
C THR A 420 0.07 -1.28 14.82
N GLU A 421 -0.32 -2.10 15.77
CA GLU A 421 -1.72 -2.26 16.15
C GLU A 421 -2.34 -0.94 16.63
N ALA A 422 -1.59 -0.12 17.37
CA ALA A 422 -2.06 1.18 17.84
C ALA A 422 -2.50 2.10 16.69
N GLU A 423 -1.76 2.13 15.58
CA GLU A 423 -2.11 2.92 14.39
C GLU A 423 -3.37 2.41 13.70
N ILE A 424 -3.54 1.08 13.60
CA ILE A 424 -4.74 0.47 13.03
C ILE A 424 -5.97 0.79 13.90
N VAL A 425 -5.85 0.63 15.22
CA VAL A 425 -6.93 0.92 16.15
C VAL A 425 -7.28 2.41 16.15
N ALA A 426 -6.28 3.30 16.16
CA ALA A 426 -6.51 4.74 16.07
C ALA A 426 -7.26 5.12 14.78
N ALA A 427 -6.92 4.52 13.64
CA ALA A 427 -7.62 4.74 12.38
C ALA A 427 -9.08 4.26 12.40
N LEU A 428 -9.38 3.16 13.10
CA LEU A 428 -10.74 2.63 13.25
C LEU A 428 -11.65 3.53 14.10
N HIS A 429 -11.07 4.27 15.05
CA HIS A 429 -11.78 5.18 15.95
C HIS A 429 -11.63 6.66 15.53
N ALA A 430 -11.17 6.93 14.32
CA ALA A 430 -11.05 8.28 13.76
C ALA A 430 -12.43 8.92 13.49
N PRO A 431 -12.51 10.26 13.28
CA PRO A 431 -13.79 10.95 13.05
C PRO A 431 -14.59 10.45 11.85
N LEU A 432 -13.91 9.92 10.82
CA LEU A 432 -14.55 9.32 9.66
C LEU A 432 -14.53 7.79 9.78
N PRO A 433 -15.67 7.10 9.52
CA PRO A 433 -15.74 5.66 9.64
C PRO A 433 -14.86 4.96 8.60
N VAL A 434 -14.27 3.84 9.00
CA VAL A 434 -13.52 2.93 8.13
C VAL A 434 -14.47 1.83 7.65
N LEU A 435 -14.79 1.82 6.36
CA LEU A 435 -15.75 0.88 5.77
C LEU A 435 -15.09 -0.19 4.87
N SER A 436 -13.76 -0.19 4.74
CA SER A 436 -13.04 -1.21 3.98
C SER A 436 -11.60 -1.40 4.46
N LEU A 437 -10.97 -2.53 4.09
CA LEU A 437 -9.53 -2.73 4.34
C LEU A 437 -8.66 -1.70 3.61
N ASP A 438 -9.01 -1.30 2.38
CA ASP A 438 -8.29 -0.25 1.68
C ASP A 438 -8.39 1.09 2.43
N ALA A 439 -9.53 1.41 3.07
CA ALA A 439 -9.64 2.60 3.90
C ALA A 439 -8.60 2.61 5.07
N LEU A 440 -8.30 1.45 5.66
CA LEU A 440 -7.18 1.30 6.62
C LEU A 440 -5.82 1.38 5.94
N LYS A 441 -5.67 0.74 4.78
CA LYS A 441 -4.44 0.74 3.98
C LYS A 441 -3.98 2.18 3.73
N TRP A 442 -4.87 3.06 3.32
CA TRP A 442 -4.50 4.44 2.98
C TRP A 442 -4.30 5.32 4.22
N ARG A 443 -5.03 5.09 5.32
CA ARG A 443 -4.84 5.80 6.59
C ARG A 443 -3.53 5.47 7.30
N THR A 444 -3.07 4.23 7.18
CA THR A 444 -1.98 3.69 8.01
C THR A 444 -0.77 3.23 7.21
N ARG A 445 -0.90 3.09 5.88
CA ARG A 445 0.04 2.41 4.97
C ARG A 445 0.18 0.90 5.17
N ALA A 446 -0.57 0.28 6.08
CA ALA A 446 -0.56 -1.18 6.20
C ALA A 446 -0.91 -1.82 4.85
N MET A 447 -0.27 -2.94 4.49
CA MET A 447 -0.45 -3.63 3.20
C MET A 447 0.10 -2.88 1.95
N MET A 448 0.83 -1.76 2.10
CA MET A 448 1.40 -1.02 0.97
C MET A 448 2.81 -1.47 0.54
N GLY A 449 3.51 -2.26 1.34
CA GLY A 449 4.83 -2.79 0.99
C GLY A 449 4.80 -4.01 0.06
N ARG A 450 5.98 -4.58 -0.24
CA ARG A 450 6.22 -5.65 -1.25
C ARG A 450 5.26 -6.84 -1.25
N CYS A 451 4.72 -7.22 -0.09
CA CYS A 451 3.82 -8.37 0.04
C CYS A 451 2.34 -8.04 -0.24
N HIS A 452 1.96 -6.77 -0.38
CA HIS A 452 0.59 -6.31 -0.64
C HIS A 452 -0.47 -6.86 0.33
N GLY A 453 -0.10 -7.01 1.60
CA GLY A 453 -0.98 -7.54 2.63
C GLY A 453 -1.01 -9.06 2.73
N GLY A 454 -0.16 -9.80 1.99
CA GLY A 454 -0.11 -11.27 2.05
C GLY A 454 0.14 -11.85 3.45
N PHE A 455 0.73 -11.07 4.36
CA PHE A 455 0.96 -11.47 5.76
C PHE A 455 0.07 -10.76 6.77
N CYS A 456 -0.05 -9.43 6.67
CA CYS A 456 -0.74 -8.63 7.67
C CYS A 456 -2.26 -8.56 7.49
N SER A 457 -2.79 -8.80 6.28
CA SER A 457 -4.24 -8.64 6.05
C SER A 457 -5.13 -9.60 6.88
N PRO A 458 -4.77 -10.86 7.14
CA PRO A 458 -5.55 -11.72 8.02
C PRO A 458 -5.59 -11.21 9.47
N GLU A 459 -4.47 -10.67 9.96
CA GLU A 459 -4.41 -10.11 11.31
C GLU A 459 -5.16 -8.78 11.41
N ILE A 460 -5.03 -7.91 10.41
CA ILE A 460 -5.81 -6.66 10.34
C ILE A 460 -7.31 -6.99 10.35
N ALA A 461 -7.76 -7.98 9.59
CA ALA A 461 -9.17 -8.39 9.58
C ALA A 461 -9.65 -8.89 10.96
N ARG A 462 -8.78 -9.60 11.70
CA ARG A 462 -9.04 -10.00 13.09
C ARG A 462 -9.16 -8.80 14.02
N ILE A 463 -8.26 -7.81 13.91
CA ILE A 463 -8.32 -6.55 14.68
C ILE A 463 -9.61 -5.79 14.36
N VAL A 464 -9.97 -5.66 13.08
CA VAL A 464 -11.23 -5.01 12.66
C VAL A 464 -12.44 -5.70 13.29
N ALA A 465 -12.52 -7.03 13.23
CA ALA A 465 -13.64 -7.76 13.81
C ALA A 465 -13.70 -7.61 15.33
N ARG A 466 -12.55 -7.55 16.01
CA ARG A 466 -12.47 -7.31 17.45
C ARG A 466 -13.06 -5.94 17.80
N GLU A 467 -12.56 -4.88 17.16
CA GLU A 467 -12.90 -3.48 17.43
C GLU A 467 -14.31 -3.10 16.99
N THR A 468 -14.76 -3.60 15.83
CA THR A 468 -15.99 -3.13 15.17
C THR A 468 -17.12 -4.18 15.17
N GLY A 469 -16.80 -5.45 15.44
CA GLY A 469 -17.74 -6.57 15.27
C GLY A 469 -17.95 -7.02 13.83
N VAL A 470 -17.32 -6.38 12.84
CA VAL A 470 -17.48 -6.71 11.42
C VAL A 470 -16.55 -7.87 11.03
N ALA A 471 -17.13 -8.98 10.61
CA ALA A 471 -16.38 -10.16 10.18
C ALA A 471 -15.81 -10.00 8.74
N PRO A 472 -14.76 -10.77 8.36
CA PRO A 472 -14.07 -10.60 7.08
C PRO A 472 -14.92 -10.88 5.82
N ASP A 473 -16.04 -11.59 5.95
CA ASP A 473 -17.00 -11.85 4.86
C ASP A 473 -18.05 -10.74 4.69
N VAL A 474 -18.08 -9.78 5.61
CA VAL A 474 -18.88 -8.56 5.52
C VAL A 474 -18.00 -7.34 5.28
N LEU A 475 -16.76 -7.36 5.80
CA LEU A 475 -15.77 -6.31 5.59
C LEU A 475 -15.40 -6.23 4.11
N ASP A 476 -15.66 -5.08 3.48
CA ASP A 476 -15.20 -4.85 2.12
C ASP A 476 -13.68 -4.69 2.06
N LYS A 477 -13.05 -5.20 1.00
CA LYS A 477 -11.64 -4.94 0.73
C LYS A 477 -11.45 -3.54 0.17
N ARG A 478 -12.31 -3.10 -0.77
CA ARG A 478 -12.11 -1.84 -1.50
C ARG A 478 -13.40 -1.10 -1.84
N LEU A 479 -14.32 -1.73 -2.58
CA LEU A 479 -15.60 -1.13 -2.99
C LEU A 479 -16.77 -1.79 -2.25
N PRO A 480 -17.95 -1.17 -2.19
CA PRO A 480 -19.15 -1.85 -1.69
C PRO A 480 -19.37 -3.20 -2.37
N GLY A 481 -19.59 -4.26 -1.58
CA GLY A 481 -19.81 -5.62 -2.09
C GLY A 481 -18.52 -6.34 -2.54
N SER A 482 -17.38 -5.96 -1.97
CA SER A 482 -16.07 -6.57 -2.19
C SER A 482 -15.56 -7.31 -0.95
N PRO A 483 -16.32 -8.25 -0.34
CA PRO A 483 -15.92 -8.85 0.93
C PRO A 483 -14.53 -9.49 0.83
N VAL A 484 -13.74 -9.42 1.91
CA VAL A 484 -12.37 -9.95 1.94
C VAL A 484 -12.39 -11.43 1.61
N VAL A 485 -13.22 -12.20 2.30
CA VAL A 485 -13.42 -13.65 2.10
C VAL A 485 -14.85 -13.96 1.67
N ALA A 486 -15.10 -15.14 1.11
CA ALA A 486 -16.44 -15.53 0.65
C ALA A 486 -17.39 -15.94 1.79
N ALA A 487 -16.85 -16.42 2.91
CA ALA A 487 -17.61 -16.75 4.11
C ALA A 487 -16.69 -16.76 5.34
N SER A 488 -17.24 -16.36 6.49
CA SER A 488 -16.62 -16.56 7.80
C SER A 488 -17.54 -17.37 8.72
N ARG A 489 -17.03 -17.75 9.90
CA ARG A 489 -17.85 -18.42 10.92
C ARG A 489 -18.82 -17.42 11.56
N PRO A 490 -20.03 -17.84 11.96
CA PRO A 490 -20.97 -16.95 12.66
C PRO A 490 -20.44 -16.36 13.96
N ASP A 491 -19.51 -17.05 14.64
CA ASP A 491 -18.88 -16.66 15.90
C ASP A 491 -17.54 -15.92 15.73
N TYR A 492 -17.17 -15.50 14.50
CA TYR A 492 -15.84 -14.95 14.20
C TYR A 492 -15.45 -13.77 15.10
N ALA A 493 -16.33 -12.77 15.25
CA ALA A 493 -16.04 -11.59 16.07
C ALA A 493 -15.87 -11.92 17.57
N GLU A 494 -16.57 -12.95 18.07
CA GLU A 494 -16.41 -13.41 19.45
C GLU A 494 -15.05 -14.11 19.63
N LEU A 495 -14.65 -14.94 18.67
CA LEU A 495 -13.33 -15.59 18.67
C LEU A 495 -12.20 -14.56 18.59
N ALA A 496 -12.34 -13.53 17.76
CA ALA A 496 -11.36 -12.44 17.65
C ALA A 496 -11.14 -11.72 18.99
N ARG A 497 -12.19 -11.54 19.80
CA ARG A 497 -12.10 -10.97 21.16
C ARG A 497 -11.55 -11.95 22.19
N LYS A 498 -11.87 -13.25 22.08
CA LYS A 498 -11.37 -14.28 23.02
C LYS A 498 -9.88 -14.56 22.87
N GLY A 499 -9.33 -14.36 21.67
CA GLY A 499 -7.91 -14.57 21.36
C GLY A 499 -6.93 -13.70 22.16
N GLU A 500 -7.41 -12.75 22.97
CA GLU A 500 -6.59 -11.91 23.86
C GLU A 500 -6.04 -12.65 25.09
N ARG A 501 -6.63 -13.79 25.50
CA ARG A 501 -6.17 -14.53 26.69
C ARG A 501 -5.02 -15.48 26.35
N SER A 502 -3.86 -14.92 26.05
CA SER A 502 -2.61 -15.57 26.46
C SER A 502 -2.18 -14.84 27.73
N GLU A 503 -2.15 -15.54 28.85
CA GLU A 503 -1.51 -15.04 30.06
C GLU A 503 -0.06 -14.74 29.68
N ALA A 504 0.26 -13.47 29.48
CA ALA A 504 1.64 -13.02 29.41
C ALA A 504 2.27 -13.49 30.72
N GLN A 505 3.06 -14.56 30.63
CA GLN A 505 3.91 -14.94 31.74
C GLN A 505 4.85 -13.75 31.91
N ASP A 506 4.75 -13.11 33.08
CA ASP A 506 5.69 -12.09 33.53
C ASP A 506 7.09 -12.72 33.57
N ALA A 507 7.78 -12.70 32.44
CA ALA A 507 9.22 -12.85 32.41
C ALA A 507 9.76 -11.58 33.07
N GLU A 508 10.37 -11.76 34.25
CA GLU A 508 10.99 -10.68 35.01
C GLU A 508 11.81 -9.76 34.09
N ARG A 509 11.63 -8.44 34.28
CA ARG A 509 12.52 -7.42 33.72
C ARG A 509 13.91 -7.58 34.34
N GLU A 510 14.70 -8.54 33.86
CA GLU A 510 16.08 -8.69 34.29
C GLU A 510 17.06 -7.97 33.37
N ARG A 511 17.91 -7.20 34.02
CA ARG A 511 18.88 -6.26 33.47
C ARG A 511 20.09 -6.97 32.86
N ALA A 512 20.57 -6.44 31.74
CA ALA A 512 21.97 -6.42 31.30
C ALA A 512 22.75 -7.75 31.41
N HIS A 513 22.29 -8.79 30.71
CA HIS A 513 23.15 -9.91 30.34
C HIS A 513 23.48 -9.83 28.85
N VAL A 514 24.77 -9.93 28.51
CA VAL A 514 25.21 -10.13 27.13
C VAL A 514 24.91 -11.57 26.77
N TYR A 515 24.12 -11.80 25.73
CA TYR A 515 23.89 -13.13 25.18
C TYR A 515 25.10 -13.56 24.35
N ASP A 516 25.40 -14.86 24.35
CA ASP A 516 26.41 -15.38 23.43
C ASP A 516 25.84 -15.37 22.00
N VAL A 517 24.59 -15.79 21.83
CA VAL A 517 23.91 -15.82 20.53
C VAL A 517 22.49 -15.28 20.67
N ALA A 518 22.11 -14.34 19.82
CA ALA A 518 20.71 -13.97 19.60
C ALA A 518 20.22 -14.53 18.26
N VAL A 519 19.03 -15.11 18.22
CA VAL A 519 18.41 -15.68 17.02
C VAL A 519 17.14 -14.90 16.69
N ALA A 520 17.07 -14.32 15.50
CA ALA A 520 15.90 -13.58 15.03
C ALA A 520 15.05 -14.45 14.09
N GLY A 521 13.88 -14.88 14.57
CA GLY A 521 12.93 -15.72 13.85
C GLY A 521 12.73 -17.07 14.53
N GLY A 522 11.52 -17.34 15.00
CA GLY A 522 11.08 -18.57 15.67
C GLY A 522 10.42 -19.59 14.73
N GLY A 523 10.77 -19.57 13.45
CA GLY A 523 10.46 -20.65 12.52
C GLY A 523 11.38 -21.85 12.71
N ALA A 524 11.21 -22.90 11.90
CA ALA A 524 11.99 -24.14 12.00
C ALA A 524 13.51 -23.93 12.02
N ALA A 525 14.04 -23.14 11.08
CA ALA A 525 15.47 -22.84 11.01
C ALA A 525 15.99 -22.12 12.26
N GLY A 526 15.22 -21.16 12.80
CA GLY A 526 15.66 -20.40 13.97
C GLY A 526 15.53 -21.18 15.28
N ILE A 527 14.51 -22.02 15.44
CA ILE A 527 14.42 -22.96 16.56
C ILE A 527 15.62 -23.91 16.53
N ALA A 528 15.92 -24.49 15.37
CA ALA A 528 17.05 -25.39 15.20
C ALA A 528 18.41 -24.70 15.43
N ALA A 529 18.55 -23.44 15.00
CA ALA A 529 19.74 -22.62 15.28
C ALA A 529 19.91 -22.34 16.78
N ALA A 530 18.83 -21.98 17.47
CA ALA A 530 18.86 -21.72 18.90
C ALA A 530 19.23 -22.98 19.69
N GLN A 531 18.65 -24.13 19.34
CA GLN A 531 19.00 -25.43 19.92
C GLN A 531 20.47 -25.78 19.71
N ALA A 532 20.97 -25.67 18.48
CA ALA A 532 22.35 -26.03 18.17
C ALA A 532 23.34 -25.12 18.89
N ALA A 533 23.05 -23.82 19.01
CA ALA A 533 23.87 -22.90 19.80
C ALA A 533 23.87 -23.27 21.30
N ALA A 534 22.69 -23.57 21.86
CA ALA A 534 22.54 -23.99 23.26
C ALA A 534 23.29 -25.29 23.57
N GLN A 535 23.20 -26.30 22.70
CA GLN A 535 23.94 -27.56 22.82
C GLN A 535 25.46 -27.37 22.80
N GLN A 536 25.94 -26.27 22.23
CA GLN A 536 27.34 -25.87 22.25
C GLN A 536 27.72 -25.06 23.52
N GLY A 537 26.81 -24.96 24.49
CA GLY A 537 27.01 -24.27 25.77
C GLY A 537 26.86 -22.74 25.70
N ALA A 538 26.27 -22.20 24.63
CA ALA A 538 25.98 -20.77 24.53
C ALA A 538 24.74 -20.40 25.34
N ARG A 539 24.74 -19.20 25.95
CA ARG A 539 23.50 -18.57 26.41
C ARG A 539 22.79 -17.93 25.23
N VAL A 540 21.58 -18.39 24.92
CA VAL A 540 20.87 -18.03 23.69
C VAL A 540 19.61 -17.24 23.99
N LEU A 541 19.33 -16.22 23.19
CA LEU A 541 18.00 -15.58 23.11
C LEU A 541 17.36 -15.87 21.76
N LEU A 542 16.16 -16.42 21.74
CA LEU A 542 15.34 -16.57 20.53
C LEU A 542 14.22 -15.52 20.53
N LEU A 543 14.16 -14.70 19.48
CA LEU A 543 13.12 -13.68 19.29
C LEU A 543 12.19 -14.07 18.15
N ASP A 544 10.88 -13.97 18.38
CA ASP A 544 9.88 -14.09 17.31
C ASP A 544 8.75 -13.08 17.51
N ARG A 545 8.25 -12.54 16.39
CA ARG A 545 7.20 -11.52 16.40
C ARG A 545 5.82 -12.08 16.74
N GLU A 546 5.60 -13.38 16.57
CA GLU A 546 4.36 -14.04 16.90
C GLU A 546 4.41 -14.60 18.32
N GLU A 547 3.27 -14.60 19.03
CA GLU A 547 3.16 -15.16 20.38
C GLU A 547 3.44 -16.67 20.44
N LYS A 548 3.21 -17.38 19.33
CA LYS A 548 3.45 -18.82 19.20
C LYS A 548 4.53 -19.09 18.16
N LEU A 549 5.59 -19.79 18.56
CA LEU A 549 6.66 -20.24 17.67
C LEU A 549 6.17 -21.22 16.58
N GLY A 550 6.99 -21.42 15.55
CA GLY A 550 6.74 -22.35 14.44
C GLY A 550 6.53 -21.66 13.08
N GLY A 551 6.43 -20.32 13.04
CA GLY A 551 6.27 -19.56 11.80
C GLY A 551 5.16 -20.09 10.89
N ILE A 552 5.45 -20.22 9.58
CA ILE A 552 4.47 -20.68 8.58
C ILE A 552 3.92 -22.09 8.86
N LEU A 553 4.67 -22.95 9.56
CA LEU A 553 4.29 -24.35 9.80
C LEU A 553 2.96 -24.49 10.56
N LYS A 554 2.64 -23.51 11.42
CA LYS A 554 1.35 -23.46 12.14
C LYS A 554 0.15 -23.48 11.19
N GLN A 555 0.33 -23.00 9.96
CA GLN A 555 -0.70 -22.89 8.93
C GLN A 555 -0.69 -24.09 7.97
N CYS A 556 0.36 -24.90 7.97
CA CYS A 556 0.56 -26.03 7.07
C CYS A 556 -0.13 -27.31 7.57
N VAL A 557 -1.48 -27.31 7.58
CA VAL A 557 -2.28 -28.46 8.02
C VAL A 557 -2.34 -29.53 6.91
N HIS A 558 -1.21 -30.15 6.61
CA HIS A 558 -1.06 -31.27 5.67
C HIS A 558 0.25 -32.03 5.96
N ASN A 559 0.34 -33.28 5.52
CA ASN A 559 1.54 -34.10 5.66
C ASN A 559 2.67 -33.66 4.71
N GLY A 560 3.88 -34.18 4.93
CA GLY A 560 5.06 -33.95 4.08
C GLY A 560 6.26 -33.39 4.82
N PHE A 561 6.20 -33.30 6.16
CA PHE A 561 7.25 -32.76 7.01
C PHE A 561 7.90 -33.87 7.86
N GLY A 562 9.19 -33.74 8.20
CA GLY A 562 9.83 -34.57 9.23
C GLY A 562 10.41 -35.91 8.77
N LEU A 563 10.28 -36.25 7.49
CA LEU A 563 10.78 -37.54 6.97
C LEU A 563 12.30 -37.68 7.08
N HIS A 564 13.05 -36.61 6.82
CA HIS A 564 14.51 -36.65 6.85
C HIS A 564 15.05 -36.42 8.27
N ARG A 565 14.40 -35.56 9.04
CA ARG A 565 14.84 -35.17 10.37
C ARG A 565 14.39 -36.13 11.48
N PHE A 566 13.13 -36.56 11.44
CA PHE A 566 12.51 -37.37 12.49
C PHE A 566 12.19 -38.80 12.06
N GLY A 567 12.39 -39.14 10.78
CA GLY A 567 12.10 -40.47 10.25
C GLY A 567 10.61 -40.85 10.25
N VAL A 568 9.71 -39.86 10.40
CA VAL A 568 8.27 -40.05 10.43
C VAL A 568 7.58 -38.96 9.62
N GLU A 569 6.40 -39.25 9.07
CA GLU A 569 5.59 -38.27 8.36
C GLU A 569 4.76 -37.44 9.35
N LEU A 570 4.92 -36.13 9.32
CA LEU A 570 4.25 -35.17 10.19
C LEU A 570 3.52 -34.10 9.37
N THR A 571 2.54 -33.47 10.02
CA THR A 571 2.01 -32.17 9.60
C THR A 571 2.94 -31.03 10.02
N GLY A 572 2.75 -29.84 9.44
CA GLY A 572 3.51 -28.65 9.82
C GLY A 572 3.42 -28.33 11.32
N PRO A 573 2.21 -28.27 11.92
CA PRO A 573 2.08 -28.02 13.35
C PRO A 573 2.74 -29.09 14.23
N GLU A 574 2.68 -30.37 13.85
CA GLU A 574 3.34 -31.45 14.58
C GLU A 574 4.87 -31.36 14.49
N TYR A 575 5.41 -31.02 13.32
CA TYR A 575 6.83 -30.75 13.15
C TYR A 575 7.27 -29.60 14.05
N ALA A 576 6.56 -28.47 13.99
CA ALA A 576 6.86 -27.31 14.82
C ALA A 576 6.80 -27.64 16.31
N GLN A 577 5.80 -28.39 16.76
CA GLN A 577 5.68 -28.78 18.16
C GLN A 577 6.86 -29.62 18.62
N ARG A 578 7.34 -30.57 17.80
CA ARG A 578 8.53 -31.37 18.14
C ARG A 578 9.80 -30.54 18.25
N GLU A 579 9.99 -29.56 17.37
CA GLU A 579 11.11 -28.62 17.50
C GLU A 579 10.98 -27.79 18.78
N ILE A 580 9.79 -27.31 19.12
CA ILE A 580 9.54 -26.51 20.33
C ILE A 580 9.80 -27.34 21.59
N ASP A 581 9.32 -28.58 21.64
CA ASP A 581 9.54 -29.48 22.77
C ASP A 581 11.04 -29.74 22.97
N ALA A 582 11.76 -30.01 21.87
CA ALA A 582 13.22 -30.21 21.91
C ALA A 582 13.99 -28.92 22.28
N LEU A 583 13.43 -27.73 22.01
CA LEU A 583 14.02 -26.45 22.42
C LEU A 583 13.90 -26.26 23.94
N ALA A 584 12.75 -26.60 24.52
CA ALA A 584 12.53 -26.53 25.97
C ALA A 584 13.49 -27.45 26.74
N ASP A 585 13.79 -28.63 26.19
CA ASP A 585 14.74 -29.58 26.78
C ASP A 585 16.21 -29.10 26.77
N ALA A 586 16.56 -28.13 25.92
CA ALA A 586 17.94 -27.62 25.81
C ALA A 586 18.38 -26.74 27.00
N GLY A 587 17.44 -26.25 27.82
CA GLY A 587 17.69 -25.62 29.13
C GLY A 587 18.44 -24.28 29.16
N SER A 588 19.04 -23.81 28.05
CA SER A 588 19.84 -22.56 27.99
C SER A 588 19.37 -21.55 26.94
N VAL A 589 18.09 -21.62 26.54
CA VAL A 589 17.47 -20.70 25.58
C VAL A 589 16.38 -19.87 26.25
N ASP A 590 16.60 -18.56 26.32
CA ASP A 590 15.58 -17.59 26.66
C ASP A 590 14.73 -17.32 25.41
N VAL A 591 13.40 -17.25 25.53
CA VAL A 591 12.48 -17.00 24.40
C VAL A 591 11.70 -15.71 24.63
N LEU A 592 11.86 -14.77 23.69
CA LEU A 592 11.10 -13.54 23.64
C LEU A 592 10.08 -13.60 22.49
N ALA A 593 8.96 -14.26 22.75
CA ALA A 593 7.82 -14.30 21.84
C ALA A 593 7.05 -12.96 21.84
N GLY A 594 6.35 -12.67 20.75
CA GLY A 594 5.66 -11.39 20.52
C GLY A 594 6.59 -10.21 20.20
N ALA A 595 7.91 -10.44 20.13
CA ALA A 595 8.91 -9.40 19.92
C ALA A 595 9.38 -9.30 18.46
N SER A 596 9.14 -8.13 17.86
CA SER A 596 9.57 -7.82 16.51
C SER A 596 10.97 -7.23 16.53
N VAL A 597 11.97 -7.97 16.03
CA VAL A 597 13.35 -7.45 15.83
C VAL A 597 13.35 -6.38 14.76
N THR A 598 13.58 -5.11 15.07
CA THR A 598 13.52 -3.99 14.11
C THR A 598 14.83 -3.82 13.35
N SER A 599 15.96 -3.90 14.04
CA SER A 599 17.30 -3.68 13.47
C SER A 599 18.37 -4.42 14.25
N VAL A 600 19.55 -4.56 13.65
CA VAL A 600 20.77 -5.07 14.31
C VAL A 600 21.90 -4.08 14.03
N ASP A 601 22.45 -3.50 15.08
CA ASP A 601 23.63 -2.65 14.98
C ASP A 601 24.89 -3.50 15.17
N PRO A 602 25.84 -3.51 14.21
CA PRO A 602 27.01 -4.38 14.24
C PRO A 602 28.08 -3.97 15.27
N GLY A 603 27.84 -2.94 16.08
CA GLY A 603 28.83 -2.38 17.01
C GLY A 603 29.99 -1.67 16.28
N ARG A 604 31.06 -1.33 17.01
CA ARG A 604 32.32 -0.84 16.41
C ARG A 604 33.30 -2.02 16.34
N PRO A 605 33.76 -2.45 15.15
CA PRO A 605 34.64 -3.61 15.02
C PRO A 605 35.94 -3.51 15.85
N ASP A 606 36.41 -2.29 16.10
CA ASP A 606 37.72 -2.02 16.70
C ASP A 606 37.76 -2.13 18.24
N ASP A 607 36.62 -2.15 18.93
CA ASP A 607 36.56 -2.16 20.41
C ASP A 607 36.07 -3.47 21.03
N GLY A 608 35.70 -4.46 20.21
CA GLY A 608 35.18 -5.74 20.67
C GLY A 608 33.80 -5.64 21.34
N ALA A 609 33.07 -4.53 21.14
CA ALA A 609 31.71 -4.37 21.64
C ALA A 609 30.77 -5.43 21.01
N PRO A 610 29.82 -5.98 21.79
CA PRO A 610 28.80 -6.87 21.26
C PRO A 610 27.90 -6.16 20.25
N LEU A 611 27.29 -6.94 19.35
CA LEU A 611 26.22 -6.47 18.50
C LEU A 611 25.01 -6.08 19.36
N THR A 612 24.24 -5.09 18.90
CA THR A 612 22.98 -4.70 19.55
C THR A 612 21.80 -5.07 18.67
N VAL A 613 20.95 -5.98 19.15
CA VAL A 613 19.69 -6.35 18.52
C VAL A 613 18.58 -5.48 19.10
N HIS A 614 17.95 -4.68 18.26
CA HIS A 614 16.81 -3.86 18.64
C HIS A 614 15.50 -4.60 18.37
N ALA A 615 14.63 -4.66 19.35
CA ALA A 615 13.32 -5.29 19.22
C ALA A 615 12.24 -4.50 19.96
N VAL A 616 10.98 -4.68 19.56
CA VAL A 616 9.83 -4.08 20.24
C VAL A 616 8.74 -5.11 20.47
N ASP A 617 8.07 -5.02 21.61
CA ASP A 617 6.88 -5.78 21.95
C ASP A 617 5.98 -4.95 22.89
N ALA A 618 4.85 -5.54 23.33
CA ALA A 618 3.92 -4.88 24.25
C ALA A 618 4.53 -4.50 25.62
N ARG A 619 5.70 -5.03 26.00
CA ARG A 619 6.38 -4.76 27.28
C ARG A 619 7.36 -3.58 27.19
N GLY A 620 7.82 -3.23 25.99
CA GLY A 620 8.71 -2.11 25.75
C GLY A 620 9.56 -2.22 24.47
N ALA A 621 10.45 -1.25 24.30
CA ALA A 621 11.57 -1.35 23.37
C ALA A 621 12.77 -2.00 24.08
N HIS A 622 13.46 -2.90 23.37
CA HIS A 622 14.55 -3.73 23.87
C HIS A 622 15.81 -3.47 23.05
N ALA A 623 16.91 -3.18 23.74
CA ALA A 623 18.26 -3.15 23.16
C ALA A 623 19.06 -4.30 23.77
N ILE A 624 19.28 -5.36 22.98
CA ILE A 624 19.85 -6.62 23.45
C ILE A 624 21.28 -6.77 22.96
N ALA A 625 22.24 -6.86 23.89
CA ALA A 625 23.62 -7.12 23.55
C ALA A 625 23.85 -8.62 23.26
N ALA A 626 24.44 -8.93 22.11
CA ALA A 626 24.78 -10.30 21.70
C ALA A 626 26.17 -10.37 21.05
N ARG A 627 26.94 -11.41 21.34
CA ARG A 627 28.27 -11.62 20.70
C ARG A 627 28.17 -12.13 19.27
N ALA A 628 27.10 -12.85 18.95
CA ALA A 628 26.74 -13.26 17.61
C ALA A 628 25.22 -13.18 17.40
N VAL A 629 24.79 -12.99 16.16
CA VAL A 629 23.38 -12.94 15.76
C VAL A 629 23.13 -13.92 14.62
N VAL A 630 22.08 -14.73 14.70
CA VAL A 630 21.60 -15.57 13.61
C VAL A 630 20.28 -15.02 13.06
N LEU A 631 20.27 -14.65 11.80
CA LEU A 631 19.10 -14.17 11.07
C LEU A 631 18.37 -15.36 10.43
N ALA A 632 17.23 -15.74 11.00
CA ALA A 632 16.34 -16.80 10.54
C ALA A 632 14.94 -16.25 10.20
N THR A 633 14.92 -15.06 9.59
CA THR A 633 13.72 -14.23 9.35
C THR A 633 12.77 -14.78 8.28
N GLY A 634 13.16 -15.83 7.57
CA GLY A 634 12.32 -16.53 6.60
C GLY A 634 12.15 -15.78 5.27
N SER A 635 11.01 -16.00 4.61
CA SER A 635 10.72 -15.47 3.27
C SER A 635 9.26 -15.03 3.15
N ARG A 636 8.98 -14.22 2.12
CA ARG A 636 7.66 -13.69 1.80
C ARG A 636 7.21 -14.10 0.40
N GLU A 637 5.92 -14.24 0.20
CA GLU A 637 5.34 -14.50 -1.12
C GLU A 637 5.35 -13.26 -2.00
N ARG A 638 5.58 -13.46 -3.31
CA ARG A 638 5.41 -12.41 -4.31
C ARG A 638 3.92 -12.08 -4.45
N GLY A 639 3.57 -10.83 -4.17
CA GLY A 639 2.20 -10.33 -4.29
C GLY A 639 1.79 -10.05 -5.75
N LEU A 640 0.51 -9.69 -5.93
CA LEU A 640 -0.10 -9.42 -7.23
C LEU A 640 0.71 -8.43 -8.08
N GLY A 641 1.22 -7.35 -7.50
CA GLY A 641 1.86 -6.32 -8.31
C GLY A 641 3.26 -6.70 -8.81
N ALA A 642 3.93 -7.69 -8.22
CA ALA A 642 5.16 -8.26 -8.79
C ALA A 642 4.91 -8.95 -10.16
N LEU A 643 3.66 -9.33 -10.45
CA LEU A 643 3.26 -9.94 -11.72
C LEU A 643 2.85 -8.93 -12.79
N ASN A 644 2.70 -7.64 -12.42
CA ASN A 644 2.20 -6.60 -13.31
C ASN A 644 0.88 -6.92 -14.04
N LEU A 645 -0.02 -7.68 -13.42
CA LEU A 645 -1.26 -8.10 -14.09
C LEU A 645 -2.13 -6.89 -14.46
N ALA A 646 -2.63 -6.90 -15.68
CA ALA A 646 -3.58 -5.90 -16.16
C ALA A 646 -4.99 -6.13 -15.58
N GLY A 647 -5.88 -5.18 -15.82
CA GLY A 647 -7.30 -5.29 -15.51
C GLY A 647 -7.71 -4.56 -14.25
N SER A 648 -8.84 -4.98 -13.70
CA SER A 648 -9.43 -4.43 -12.48
C SER A 648 -8.61 -4.77 -11.23
N ARG A 649 -9.01 -4.23 -10.07
CA ARG A 649 -8.34 -4.47 -8.78
C ARG A 649 -9.34 -4.97 -7.73
N PRO A 650 -9.90 -6.18 -7.92
CA PRO A 650 -10.96 -6.68 -7.06
C PRO A 650 -10.44 -7.31 -5.75
N SER A 651 -11.36 -7.61 -4.83
CA SER A 651 -11.17 -8.61 -3.78
C SER A 651 -11.17 -10.04 -4.35
N GLY A 652 -10.82 -11.04 -3.54
CA GLY A 652 -10.69 -12.43 -3.98
C GLY A 652 -9.32 -12.81 -4.54
N VAL A 653 -8.32 -11.90 -4.53
CA VAL A 653 -6.94 -12.23 -4.90
C VAL A 653 -6.09 -12.40 -3.65
N PHE A 654 -5.46 -13.56 -3.48
CA PHE A 654 -4.70 -13.95 -2.28
C PHE A 654 -3.35 -14.55 -2.65
N SER A 655 -2.34 -14.32 -1.81
CA SER A 655 -1.19 -15.23 -1.72
C SER A 655 -1.59 -16.53 -1.04
N ALA A 656 -0.86 -17.61 -1.28
CA ALA A 656 -1.14 -18.91 -0.67
C ALA A 656 -1.14 -18.83 0.86
N GLY A 657 -0.15 -18.16 1.47
CA GLY A 657 -0.03 -17.97 2.92
C GLY A 657 -1.23 -17.23 3.52
N SER A 658 -1.66 -16.11 2.92
CA SER A 658 -2.87 -15.41 3.37
C SER A 658 -4.12 -16.27 3.30
N ALA A 659 -4.29 -17.05 2.23
CA ALA A 659 -5.44 -17.94 2.07
C ALA A 659 -5.39 -19.09 3.10
N GLN A 660 -4.19 -19.64 3.38
CA GLN A 660 -3.97 -20.62 4.44
C GLN A 660 -4.30 -20.05 5.82
N ASN A 661 -3.92 -18.80 6.10
CA ASN A 661 -4.21 -18.16 7.37
C ASN A 661 -5.72 -18.08 7.62
N PHE A 662 -6.44 -17.45 6.68
CA PHE A 662 -7.88 -17.30 6.77
C PHE A 662 -8.58 -18.66 6.94
N MET A 663 -8.19 -19.65 6.15
CA MET A 663 -8.82 -20.97 6.16
C MET A 663 -8.47 -21.81 7.38
N ASN A 664 -7.18 -21.98 7.67
CA ASN A 664 -6.71 -22.96 8.65
C ASN A 664 -6.65 -22.39 10.08
N LEU A 665 -6.38 -21.09 10.24
CA LEU A 665 -6.30 -20.47 11.56
C LEU A 665 -7.58 -19.75 11.96
N GLN A 666 -8.29 -19.15 10.99
CA GLN A 666 -9.44 -18.31 11.28
C GLN A 666 -10.80 -18.92 10.89
N GLY A 667 -10.80 -20.08 10.21
CA GLY A 667 -12.02 -20.77 9.80
C GLY A 667 -12.85 -20.04 8.73
N CYS A 668 -12.21 -19.21 7.92
CA CYS A 668 -12.82 -18.49 6.81
C CYS A 668 -12.64 -19.23 5.48
N LEU A 669 -13.62 -19.18 4.59
CA LEU A 669 -13.48 -19.65 3.22
C LEU A 669 -13.04 -18.49 2.32
N PRO A 670 -11.82 -18.50 1.74
CA PRO A 670 -11.36 -17.40 0.87
C PRO A 670 -12.29 -17.16 -0.33
N GLY A 671 -12.84 -18.24 -0.88
CA GLY A 671 -13.50 -18.29 -2.18
C GLY A 671 -14.34 -19.52 -2.41
N ARG A 672 -15.35 -19.42 -3.28
CA ARG A 672 -16.15 -20.56 -3.71
C ARG A 672 -15.66 -21.19 -5.01
N ARG A 673 -15.03 -20.41 -5.89
CA ARG A 673 -14.57 -20.88 -7.20
C ARG A 673 -13.20 -20.28 -7.50
N ALA A 674 -12.16 -21.09 -7.41
CA ALA A 674 -10.78 -20.67 -7.40
C ALA A 674 -10.01 -21.06 -8.66
N VAL A 675 -9.15 -20.15 -9.12
CA VAL A 675 -8.05 -20.43 -10.05
C VAL A 675 -6.74 -20.28 -9.28
N ILE A 676 -5.78 -21.17 -9.54
CA ILE A 676 -4.45 -21.12 -8.91
C ILE A 676 -3.41 -20.82 -9.98
N LEU A 677 -2.57 -19.81 -9.72
CA LEU A 677 -1.43 -19.47 -10.56
C LEU A 677 -0.13 -19.95 -9.90
N GLY A 678 0.53 -20.90 -10.54
CA GLY A 678 1.75 -21.57 -10.09
C GLY A 678 1.49 -23.00 -9.61
N SER A 679 2.27 -23.95 -10.11
CA SER A 679 2.16 -25.38 -9.76
C SER A 679 3.26 -25.88 -8.82
N GLY A 680 3.94 -24.97 -8.11
CA GLY A 680 4.82 -25.35 -7.00
C GLY A 680 4.05 -26.06 -5.88
N ASP A 681 4.76 -26.74 -4.99
CA ASP A 681 4.14 -27.59 -3.95
C ASP A 681 3.09 -26.86 -3.12
N ILE A 682 3.35 -25.60 -2.77
CA ILE A 682 2.38 -24.74 -2.04
C ILE A 682 1.07 -24.58 -2.83
N GLY A 683 1.15 -24.26 -4.12
CA GLY A 683 -0.02 -24.08 -4.99
C GLY A 683 -0.82 -25.37 -5.15
N LEU A 684 -0.13 -26.50 -5.37
CA LEU A 684 -0.78 -27.82 -5.47
C LEU A 684 -1.51 -28.19 -4.18
N ILE A 685 -0.84 -28.05 -3.03
CA ILE A 685 -1.44 -28.35 -1.73
C ILE A 685 -2.64 -27.45 -1.45
N MET A 686 -2.58 -26.18 -1.87
CA MET A 686 -3.70 -25.26 -1.74
C MET A 686 -4.88 -25.61 -2.65
N ALA A 687 -4.64 -26.16 -3.85
CA ALA A 687 -5.70 -26.71 -4.70
C ALA A 687 -6.50 -27.77 -3.95
N ARG A 688 -5.80 -28.76 -3.40
CA ARG A 688 -6.41 -29.80 -2.59
C ARG A 688 -7.17 -29.23 -1.39
N ARG A 689 -6.57 -28.29 -0.67
CA ARG A 689 -7.18 -27.76 0.54
C ARG A 689 -8.44 -26.96 0.27
N LEU A 690 -8.44 -26.10 -0.74
CA LEU A 690 -9.65 -25.38 -1.17
C LEU A 690 -10.76 -26.37 -1.58
N ALA A 691 -10.43 -27.38 -2.38
CA ALA A 691 -11.37 -28.43 -2.77
C ALA A 691 -11.95 -29.19 -1.56
N SER A 692 -11.08 -29.56 -0.61
CA SER A 692 -11.49 -30.26 0.62
C SER A 692 -12.37 -29.42 1.55
N GLN A 693 -12.30 -28.09 1.45
CA GLN A 693 -13.16 -27.15 2.20
C GLN A 693 -14.41 -26.74 1.42
N GLY A 694 -14.67 -27.35 0.26
CA GLY A 694 -15.89 -27.15 -0.53
C GLY A 694 -15.82 -26.05 -1.58
N ALA A 695 -14.64 -25.53 -1.91
CA ALA A 695 -14.47 -24.64 -3.07
C ALA A 695 -14.25 -25.45 -4.35
N GLU A 696 -14.79 -25.00 -5.48
CA GLU A 696 -14.45 -25.53 -6.80
C GLU A 696 -13.09 -24.96 -7.22
N VAL A 697 -12.09 -25.82 -7.46
CA VAL A 697 -10.83 -25.38 -8.07
C VAL A 697 -10.92 -25.65 -9.56
N VAL A 698 -11.08 -24.57 -10.33
CA VAL A 698 -11.33 -24.62 -11.78
C VAL A 698 -10.10 -25.11 -12.54
N GLY A 699 -8.90 -24.80 -12.02
CA GLY A 699 -7.64 -25.27 -12.59
C GLY A 699 -6.42 -24.63 -11.95
N VAL A 700 -5.28 -25.29 -12.14
CA VAL A 700 -3.94 -24.79 -11.81
C VAL A 700 -3.23 -24.42 -13.10
N HIS A 701 -2.72 -23.19 -13.20
CA HIS A 701 -1.99 -22.69 -14.36
C HIS A 701 -0.51 -22.56 -14.03
N GLU A 702 0.35 -23.14 -14.87
CA GLU A 702 1.79 -23.13 -14.74
C GLU A 702 2.43 -22.50 -15.97
N LEU A 703 3.32 -21.55 -15.72
CA LEU A 703 4.06 -20.82 -16.74
C LEU A 703 4.99 -21.76 -17.53
N MET A 704 5.58 -22.73 -16.84
CA MET A 704 6.52 -23.68 -17.41
C MET A 704 5.81 -24.81 -18.18
N PRO A 705 6.50 -25.46 -19.13
CA PRO A 705 5.97 -26.63 -19.86
C PRO A 705 5.95 -27.92 -19.02
N HIS A 706 6.21 -27.83 -17.72
CA HIS A 706 6.23 -28.92 -16.75
C HIS A 706 5.78 -28.40 -15.38
N PRO A 707 5.19 -29.25 -14.53
CA PRO A 707 4.87 -28.85 -13.16
C PRO A 707 6.13 -28.54 -12.36
N SER A 708 6.08 -27.48 -11.55
CA SER A 708 7.19 -27.09 -10.67
C SER A 708 7.22 -27.91 -9.37
N GLY A 709 6.05 -28.36 -8.91
CA GLY A 709 5.92 -29.18 -7.71
C GLY A 709 6.19 -30.67 -7.94
N LEU A 710 6.30 -31.40 -6.84
CA LEU A 710 6.65 -32.82 -6.83
C LEU A 710 5.55 -33.66 -7.47
N ARG A 711 5.93 -34.70 -8.23
CA ARG A 711 4.99 -35.58 -8.93
C ARG A 711 3.94 -36.19 -7.99
N ARG A 712 4.33 -36.55 -6.75
CA ARG A 712 3.40 -37.05 -5.74
C ARG A 712 2.29 -36.05 -5.42
N ASN A 713 2.62 -34.75 -5.37
CA ASN A 713 1.67 -33.69 -5.07
C ASN A 713 0.75 -33.42 -6.24
N VAL A 714 1.23 -33.55 -7.49
CA VAL A 714 0.36 -33.50 -8.67
C VAL A 714 -0.74 -34.57 -8.57
N VAL A 715 -0.36 -35.82 -8.28
CA VAL A 715 -1.34 -36.92 -8.15
C VAL A 715 -2.29 -36.67 -6.98
N GLN A 716 -1.73 -36.49 -5.77
CA GLN A 716 -2.51 -36.44 -4.54
C GLN A 716 -3.34 -35.17 -4.36
N CYS A 717 -2.96 -34.08 -5.04
CA CYS A 717 -3.66 -32.81 -4.91
C CYS A 717 -4.52 -32.46 -6.10
N LEU A 718 -4.19 -32.94 -7.30
CA LEU A 718 -4.93 -32.62 -8.52
C LEU A 718 -5.68 -33.84 -9.06
N ASP A 719 -4.97 -34.92 -9.42
CA ASP A 719 -5.58 -36.09 -10.06
C ASP A 719 -6.66 -36.72 -9.16
N ASP A 720 -6.37 -36.91 -7.87
CA ASP A 720 -7.29 -37.47 -6.88
C ASP A 720 -8.54 -36.59 -6.63
N PHE A 721 -8.46 -35.29 -6.96
CA PHE A 721 -9.54 -34.31 -6.82
C PHE A 721 -10.18 -33.89 -8.15
N GLY A 722 -9.71 -34.45 -9.28
CA GLY A 722 -10.17 -34.10 -10.62
C GLY A 722 -9.88 -32.64 -11.03
N ILE A 723 -8.82 -32.03 -10.51
CA ILE A 723 -8.46 -30.63 -10.80
C ILE A 723 -7.52 -30.59 -12.02
N PRO A 724 -7.82 -29.81 -13.07
CA PRO A 724 -6.97 -29.76 -14.25
C PRO A 724 -5.69 -28.92 -14.02
N LEU A 725 -4.58 -29.39 -14.60
CA LEU A 725 -3.30 -28.67 -14.67
C LEU A 725 -3.07 -28.19 -16.11
N HIS A 726 -2.86 -26.88 -16.27
CA HIS A 726 -2.59 -26.24 -17.55
C HIS A 726 -1.14 -25.74 -17.57
N LEU A 727 -0.30 -26.42 -18.35
CA LEU A 727 1.12 -26.06 -18.54
C LEU A 727 1.25 -25.01 -19.65
N SER A 728 2.38 -24.28 -19.65
CA SER A 728 2.63 -23.19 -20.58
C SER A 728 1.47 -22.19 -20.65
N SER A 729 0.92 -21.82 -19.48
CA SER A 729 -0.17 -20.85 -19.38
C SER A 729 -0.04 -19.96 -18.15
N THR A 730 -0.51 -18.71 -18.26
CA THR A 730 -0.47 -17.75 -17.15
C THR A 730 -1.71 -16.87 -17.13
N VAL A 731 -2.01 -16.30 -15.97
CA VAL A 731 -3.05 -15.25 -15.86
C VAL A 731 -2.47 -13.95 -16.38
N THR A 732 -3.20 -13.26 -17.26
CA THR A 732 -2.76 -12.01 -17.90
C THR A 732 -3.62 -10.81 -17.54
N ARG A 733 -4.88 -11.03 -17.14
CA ARG A 733 -5.81 -9.96 -16.78
C ARG A 733 -6.82 -10.37 -15.72
N LEU A 734 -7.15 -9.45 -14.82
CA LEU A 734 -8.20 -9.61 -13.80
C LEU A 734 -9.48 -8.86 -14.16
N GLU A 735 -10.63 -9.49 -13.93
CA GLU A 735 -11.96 -8.91 -14.14
C GLU A 735 -12.80 -9.00 -12.85
N GLY A 736 -13.41 -7.89 -12.47
CA GLY A 736 -14.26 -7.81 -11.28
C GLY A 736 -14.63 -6.37 -10.91
N GLU A 737 -15.88 -6.19 -10.51
CA GLU A 737 -16.38 -4.98 -9.87
C GLU A 737 -16.55 -5.26 -8.39
N GLY A 738 -15.67 -4.70 -7.56
CA GLY A 738 -15.59 -5.04 -6.15
C GLY A 738 -14.89 -6.38 -5.90
N ARG A 739 -15.52 -7.52 -6.22
CA ARG A 739 -14.95 -8.88 -6.07
C ARG A 739 -14.61 -9.48 -7.44
N LEU A 740 -13.63 -10.38 -7.48
CA LEU A 740 -13.21 -11.05 -8.71
C LEU A 740 -14.41 -11.80 -9.30
N SER A 741 -14.61 -11.68 -10.61
CA SER A 741 -15.65 -12.41 -11.34
C SER A 741 -15.06 -13.33 -12.41
N ALA A 742 -13.87 -13.00 -12.91
CA ALA A 742 -13.10 -13.84 -13.81
C ALA A 742 -11.61 -13.47 -13.84
N VAL A 743 -10.81 -14.42 -14.33
CA VAL A 743 -9.45 -14.19 -14.79
C VAL A 743 -9.35 -14.49 -16.28
N TYR A 744 -8.46 -13.81 -16.96
CA TYR A 744 -8.04 -14.17 -18.30
C TYR A 744 -6.72 -14.93 -18.22
N VAL A 745 -6.71 -16.13 -18.80
CA VAL A 745 -5.52 -16.95 -18.94
C VAL A 745 -5.09 -16.96 -20.40
N SER A 746 -3.79 -16.96 -20.64
CA SER A 746 -3.21 -17.02 -21.99
C SER A 746 -2.17 -18.12 -22.05
N GLN A 747 -1.97 -18.68 -23.25
CA GLN A 747 -0.82 -19.55 -23.49
C GLN A 747 0.46 -18.73 -23.52
N VAL A 748 1.55 -19.32 -23.07
CA VAL A 748 2.90 -18.76 -23.18
C VAL A 748 3.77 -19.65 -24.06
N ASP A 749 4.66 -19.01 -24.78
CA ASP A 749 5.70 -19.69 -25.55
C ASP A 749 6.67 -20.40 -24.57
N PRO A 750 6.87 -21.73 -24.66
CA PRO A 750 7.67 -22.46 -23.69
C PRO A 750 9.15 -22.09 -23.66
N GLU A 751 9.68 -21.47 -24.72
CA GLU A 751 11.10 -21.11 -24.83
C GLU A 751 11.34 -19.67 -24.33
N THR A 752 10.45 -18.75 -24.69
CA THR A 752 10.61 -17.32 -24.39
C THR A 752 9.80 -16.84 -23.18
N ILE A 753 8.85 -17.67 -22.71
CA ILE A 753 7.90 -17.38 -21.63
C ILE A 753 6.96 -16.19 -21.96
N GLN A 754 7.01 -15.69 -23.19
CA GLN A 754 6.15 -14.58 -23.62
C GLN A 754 4.73 -15.08 -23.88
N VAL A 755 3.75 -14.24 -23.52
CA VAL A 755 2.33 -14.49 -23.82
C VAL A 755 2.13 -14.54 -25.33
N ILE A 756 1.42 -15.56 -25.81
CA ILE A 756 1.03 -15.72 -27.21
C ILE A 756 -0.25 -14.92 -27.46
N PRO A 757 -0.22 -13.84 -28.26
CA PRO A 757 -1.40 -13.02 -28.50
C PRO A 757 -2.55 -13.80 -29.16
N GLY A 758 -3.79 -13.53 -28.75
CA GLY A 758 -4.98 -14.19 -29.30
C GLY A 758 -5.35 -15.54 -28.65
N THR A 759 -4.58 -15.98 -27.66
CA THR A 759 -4.83 -17.22 -26.89
C THR A 759 -5.59 -16.99 -25.59
N GLU A 760 -6.05 -15.76 -25.34
CA GLU A 760 -6.73 -15.35 -24.12
C GLU A 760 -8.06 -16.11 -23.95
N GLN A 761 -8.25 -16.74 -22.80
CA GLN A 761 -9.47 -17.41 -22.39
C GLN A 761 -9.97 -16.83 -21.08
N ARG A 762 -11.27 -16.50 -21.03
CA ARG A 762 -11.92 -16.01 -19.82
C ARG A 762 -12.39 -17.19 -18.96
N ILE A 763 -11.89 -17.29 -17.74
CA ILE A 763 -12.30 -18.28 -16.73
C ILE A 763 -13.05 -17.54 -15.63
N ALA A 764 -14.34 -17.84 -15.46
CA ALA A 764 -15.12 -17.26 -14.36
C ALA A 764 -14.65 -17.84 -13.01
N CYS A 765 -14.37 -16.99 -12.04
CA CYS A 765 -13.95 -17.39 -10.70
C CYS A 765 -14.13 -16.22 -9.73
N ASP A 766 -14.33 -16.52 -8.45
CA ASP A 766 -14.40 -15.50 -7.41
C ASP A 766 -13.07 -15.35 -6.65
N THR A 767 -12.10 -16.21 -6.95
CA THR A 767 -10.83 -16.29 -6.25
C THR A 767 -9.66 -16.61 -7.19
N LEU A 768 -8.58 -15.86 -7.05
CA LEU A 768 -7.28 -16.15 -7.63
C LEU A 768 -6.26 -16.32 -6.51
N LEU A 769 -5.64 -17.49 -6.45
CA LEU A 769 -4.56 -17.77 -5.50
C LEU A 769 -3.22 -17.72 -6.23
N LEU A 770 -2.29 -16.92 -5.70
CA LEU A 770 -0.96 -16.69 -6.24
C LEU A 770 0.05 -17.56 -5.49
N SER A 771 0.71 -18.46 -6.22
CA SER A 771 1.83 -19.30 -5.76
C SER A 771 3.00 -19.16 -6.73
N VAL A 772 3.46 -17.91 -6.91
CA VAL A 772 4.40 -17.49 -7.98
C VAL A 772 5.82 -17.18 -7.46
N GLY A 773 6.21 -17.88 -6.40
CA GLY A 773 7.54 -17.80 -5.81
C GLY A 773 7.62 -16.97 -4.51
N LEU A 774 8.72 -17.20 -3.80
CA LEU A 774 9.06 -16.60 -2.52
C LEU A 774 10.28 -15.67 -2.67
N VAL A 775 10.40 -14.70 -1.79
CA VAL A 775 11.50 -13.72 -1.70
C VAL A 775 12.02 -13.72 -0.26
N PRO A 776 13.33 -13.93 -0.03
CA PRO A 776 13.91 -13.85 1.31
C PRO A 776 13.58 -12.53 2.05
N GLU A 777 13.34 -12.61 3.36
CA GLU A 777 13.06 -11.44 4.20
C GLU A 777 14.35 -10.92 4.84
N ASN A 778 14.98 -9.91 4.21
CA ASN A 778 16.31 -9.43 4.60
C ASN A 778 16.36 -7.98 5.09
N GLU A 779 15.24 -7.40 5.56
CA GLU A 779 15.26 -6.01 6.07
C GLU A 779 16.16 -5.86 7.31
N VAL A 780 16.15 -6.84 8.22
CA VAL A 780 17.07 -6.85 9.39
C VAL A 780 18.52 -7.04 8.94
N ALA A 781 18.78 -7.90 7.95
CA ALA A 781 20.12 -8.08 7.39
C ALA A 781 20.67 -6.78 6.79
N LYS A 782 19.86 -6.04 6.04
CA LYS A 782 20.24 -4.72 5.49
C LYS A 782 20.55 -3.72 6.59
N SER A 783 19.77 -3.70 7.69
CA SER A 783 20.05 -2.82 8.82
C SER A 783 21.42 -3.07 9.45
N ALA A 784 21.88 -4.32 9.45
CA ALA A 784 23.21 -4.71 9.92
C ALA A 784 24.33 -4.40 8.92
N GLY A 785 24.01 -3.92 7.71
CA GLY A 785 24.97 -3.69 6.64
C GLY A 785 25.34 -4.95 5.84
N VAL A 786 24.59 -6.04 5.98
CA VAL A 786 24.88 -7.30 5.27
C VAL A 786 24.60 -7.15 3.78
N GLY A 787 25.56 -7.59 2.97
CA GLY A 787 25.41 -7.64 1.52
C GLY A 787 24.43 -8.73 1.06
N LEU A 788 23.60 -8.43 0.06
CA LEU A 788 22.65 -9.41 -0.51
C LEU A 788 23.16 -10.05 -1.81
N ASP A 789 22.83 -11.32 -2.01
CA ASP A 789 23.15 -12.04 -3.23
C ASP A 789 22.18 -11.63 -4.36
N PRO A 790 22.68 -11.23 -5.55
CA PRO A 790 21.84 -10.68 -6.60
C PRO A 790 20.94 -11.72 -7.29
N VAL A 791 21.20 -13.01 -7.10
CA VAL A 791 20.41 -14.10 -7.72
C VAL A 791 19.29 -14.55 -6.78
N THR A 792 19.63 -14.83 -5.53
CA THR A 792 18.68 -15.34 -4.53
C THR A 792 17.90 -14.24 -3.83
N GLY A 793 18.47 -13.02 -3.72
CA GLY A 793 17.97 -11.96 -2.85
C GLY A 793 18.24 -12.21 -1.36
N GLY A 794 18.96 -13.30 -1.05
CA GLY A 794 19.38 -13.71 0.28
C GLY A 794 20.51 -12.90 0.87
N ALA A 795 20.75 -13.02 2.18
CA ALA A 795 22.01 -12.58 2.77
C ALA A 795 23.19 -13.37 2.16
N ARG A 796 24.28 -12.69 1.82
CA ARG A 796 25.52 -13.35 1.38
C ARG A 796 26.20 -14.00 2.57
N VAL A 797 26.55 -15.26 2.42
CA VAL A 797 27.23 -16.03 3.47
C VAL A 797 28.34 -16.91 2.92
N ASP A 798 29.27 -17.27 3.79
CA ASP A 798 30.30 -18.28 3.54
C ASP A 798 29.79 -19.72 3.82
N ASN A 799 30.70 -20.70 3.75
CA ASN A 799 30.36 -22.12 4.01
C ASN A 799 29.99 -22.42 5.48
N ARG A 800 30.29 -21.51 6.40
CA ARG A 800 29.90 -21.55 7.82
C ARG A 800 28.62 -20.77 8.09
N LEU A 801 28.01 -20.20 7.04
CA LEU A 801 26.82 -19.36 7.12
C LEU A 801 27.05 -18.01 7.81
N ALA A 802 28.31 -17.57 7.90
CA ALA A 802 28.69 -16.25 8.38
C ALA A 802 28.57 -15.23 7.23
N THR A 803 28.08 -14.02 7.52
CA THR A 803 27.94 -12.96 6.52
C THR A 803 29.23 -12.15 6.36
N ASP A 804 29.20 -11.13 5.50
CA ASP A 804 30.26 -10.12 5.38
C ASP A 804 30.35 -9.17 6.60
N VAL A 805 29.43 -9.29 7.56
CA VAL A 805 29.42 -8.54 8.81
C VAL A 805 29.86 -9.47 9.96
N PRO A 806 31.00 -9.20 10.64
CA PRO A 806 31.50 -10.03 11.71
C PRO A 806 30.46 -10.29 12.81
N GLY A 807 30.31 -11.56 13.20
CA GLY A 807 29.36 -11.98 14.23
C GLY A 807 27.90 -12.07 13.76
N VAL A 808 27.60 -11.75 12.50
CA VAL A 808 26.26 -11.97 11.91
C VAL A 808 26.28 -13.22 11.04
N PHE A 809 25.27 -14.06 11.25
CA PHE A 809 25.01 -15.30 10.52
C PHE A 809 23.60 -15.25 9.96
N ALA A 810 23.31 -16.01 8.91
CA ALA A 810 21.96 -16.11 8.36
C ALA A 810 21.68 -17.55 7.92
N CYS A 811 20.42 -17.99 7.96
CA CYS A 811 20.04 -19.36 7.62
C CYS A 811 18.58 -19.51 7.16
N GLY A 812 18.27 -20.68 6.59
CA GLY A 812 16.94 -21.04 6.13
C GLY A 812 16.47 -20.13 5.01
N ASN A 813 15.16 -19.87 4.99
CA ASN A 813 14.54 -19.10 3.89
C ASN A 813 14.94 -17.61 3.83
N ALA A 814 15.72 -17.12 4.81
CA ALA A 814 16.35 -15.80 4.74
C ALA A 814 17.58 -15.78 3.80
N LEU A 815 18.18 -16.94 3.52
CA LEU A 815 19.25 -17.11 2.54
C LEU A 815 18.71 -17.47 1.17
N HIS A 816 18.03 -18.61 1.08
CA HIS A 816 17.46 -19.14 -0.16
C HIS A 816 16.27 -20.01 0.18
N VAL A 817 15.35 -20.14 -0.76
CA VAL A 817 14.07 -20.81 -0.51
C VAL A 817 14.28 -22.33 -0.52
N HIS A 818 14.11 -22.96 0.64
CA HIS A 818 14.13 -24.42 0.75
C HIS A 818 12.74 -25.01 0.44
N ASP A 819 12.72 -26.09 -0.35
CA ASP A 819 11.49 -26.85 -0.62
C ASP A 819 11.06 -27.72 0.58
N LEU A 820 12.02 -28.20 1.37
CA LEU A 820 11.77 -29.05 2.54
C LEU A 820 12.21 -28.33 3.82
N VAL A 821 11.31 -28.29 4.81
CA VAL A 821 11.60 -27.72 6.13
C VAL A 821 12.79 -28.41 6.80
N ASP A 822 12.95 -29.71 6.58
CA ASP A 822 14.03 -30.51 7.14
C ASP A 822 15.41 -29.94 6.77
N HIS A 823 15.56 -29.43 5.54
CA HIS A 823 16.80 -28.80 5.08
C HIS A 823 17.00 -27.41 5.68
N ALA A 824 15.92 -26.63 5.81
CA ALA A 824 15.98 -25.33 6.49
C ALA A 824 16.42 -25.47 7.96
N SER A 825 15.92 -26.49 8.66
CA SER A 825 16.35 -26.81 10.03
C SER A 825 17.81 -27.23 10.10
N GLN A 826 18.28 -28.11 9.21
CA GLN A 826 19.69 -28.52 9.15
C GLN A 826 20.64 -27.34 8.87
N GLU A 827 20.24 -26.40 8.00
CA GLU A 827 20.98 -25.17 7.77
C GLU A 827 20.98 -24.27 9.01
N GLY A 828 19.85 -24.18 9.71
CA GLY A 828 19.74 -23.52 11.02
C GLY A 828 20.71 -24.07 12.05
N GLU A 829 20.79 -25.40 12.20
CA GLU A 829 21.72 -26.05 13.14
C GLU A 829 23.18 -25.67 12.87
N ARG A 830 23.58 -25.66 11.59
CA ARG A 830 24.93 -25.27 11.18
C ARG A 830 25.22 -23.81 11.54
N ALA A 831 24.28 -22.91 11.28
CA ALA A 831 24.44 -21.49 11.60
C ALA A 831 24.50 -21.26 13.11
N GLY A 832 23.63 -21.90 13.89
CA GLY A 832 23.63 -21.81 15.35
C GLY A 832 24.93 -22.31 15.98
N ALA A 833 25.43 -23.47 15.53
CA ALA A 833 26.70 -24.01 16.00
C ALA A 833 27.89 -23.11 15.64
N ALA A 834 27.91 -22.54 14.42
CA ALA A 834 28.94 -21.61 13.98
C ALA A 834 28.92 -20.29 14.76
N ALA A 835 27.74 -19.73 15.01
CA ALA A 835 27.55 -18.53 15.82
C ALA A 835 28.02 -18.74 17.27
N ALA A 836 27.70 -19.87 17.88
CA ALA A 836 28.18 -20.21 19.22
C ALA A 836 29.71 -20.36 19.26
N ALA A 837 30.32 -20.95 18.23
CA ALA A 837 31.78 -21.04 18.12
C ALA A 837 32.44 -19.65 17.99
N TYR A 838 31.86 -18.76 17.19
CA TYR A 838 32.30 -17.37 17.05
C TYR A 838 32.19 -16.62 18.40
N ALA A 839 31.05 -16.73 19.08
CA ALA A 839 30.82 -16.07 20.36
C ALA A 839 31.85 -16.49 21.43
N ARG A 840 32.23 -17.77 21.47
CA ARG A 840 33.30 -18.26 22.37
C ARG A 840 34.67 -17.69 22.03
N GLN A 841 35.00 -17.56 20.75
CA GLN A 841 36.26 -16.96 20.32
C GLN A 841 36.31 -15.47 20.69
N ALA A 842 35.24 -14.73 20.43
CA ALA A 842 35.11 -13.33 20.84
C ALA A 842 35.24 -13.16 22.36
N ALA A 843 34.67 -14.07 23.15
CA ALA A 843 34.79 -14.07 24.60
C ALA A 843 36.21 -14.31 25.13
N SER A 844 37.06 -14.99 24.36
CA SER A 844 38.42 -15.37 24.76
C SER A 844 39.51 -14.42 24.26
N GLY A 845 39.17 -13.38 23.49
CA GLY A 845 40.13 -12.38 22.97
C GLY A 845 41.08 -12.91 21.88
N ALA A 846 40.81 -14.11 21.34
CA ALA A 846 41.59 -14.67 20.24
C ALA A 846 41.05 -14.17 18.90
N SER A 847 41.84 -13.36 18.18
CA SER A 847 41.53 -12.90 16.82
C SER A 847 41.24 -14.09 15.89
N ALA A 848 40.08 -14.11 15.25
CA ALA A 848 39.79 -15.03 14.15
C ALA A 848 40.70 -14.66 12.97
N ALA A 849 41.47 -15.64 12.48
CA ALA A 849 42.28 -15.54 11.26
C ALA A 849 41.65 -16.37 10.15
#